data_AF-A0A6G1GT44-F1
#
_entry.id   AF-A0A6G1GT44-F1
#
_cell.length_a   1.000
_cell.length_b   1.000
_cell.length_c   1.000
_cell.angle_alpha   90.00
_cell.angle_beta   90.00
_cell.angle_gamma   90.00
#
_symmetry.space_group_name_H-M   'P 1'
#
loop_
_entity.id
_entity.type
_entity.pdbx_description
1 polymer ?
#
loop_
_entity_poly.entity_id
_entity_poly.type
_entity_poly.pdbx_seq_one_letter_code
_entity_poly.pdbx_strand_id
1 'polypeptide(L)'
;MGRLNDHYRRVKEAGKTLVVRTISKIKRKDDGAPCKADSLMDSHNGTHLEVVKKEKTNEVVSERVVTTNGSVQLKDEPVAHKGVRVRDFADIGHIEDIEEDNRDSPRKLPDDPNALQEEKVATGPEHVQKALAGNEEVLTGDEERKHDSASEDNMAITFTTTQTASPTSSPHASPYGSPHRRMLSRVHSGPICISMEGPRIDTVREQDGVITWTRGPGYWRPEWLNDPSLDSVREMIKPHLRSCGIIISELDPVEVKFFADGMWNKLFEVSVSDCLRGTRSYILRLAMPVCPWFKTQSEVATMEYVRCHTEIPIPRVFAFDSSGKSSLGLEWILMEKMEGEDYSKKEGDVSFDARAELHRTVASWKHQLSQLKFDQIGSIYRQWDPSKPHFNEFRLGPIVDEHFTENGRVHYPVYRGPFNATIDYYREFLHILQIEVHDTRTKETCEKSQKYCNWWMASPKERLKAGEPEPEIVHTQYKNLGYLSNASRAVIRLLEVLPLFPSEHRSLEKGSTHLHHPDIHANNILVNDEGRAIALIDWEFIYTETFASVYAYPKFINDDDIEELEPWTESGPKPGWRLEEERTWEEKLLRDAYEKWFDEEGSEYLNKAKEVDEDLDELARLLVNEEYFKGDEEELVDRMKARCWWHVSQ
;
A
#
# COMPACT_ATOMS: atom_id res chain seq x y z
N MET A 1 26.73 -23.26 9.33
CA MET A 1 27.55 -24.12 10.23
C MET A 1 28.84 -23.44 10.71
N GLY A 2 29.67 -22.86 9.84
CA GLY A 2 30.95 -22.22 10.25
C GLY A 2 30.83 -21.04 11.23
N ARG A 3 29.79 -20.20 11.13
CA ARG A 3 29.60 -19.02 11.99
C ARG A 3 29.08 -19.34 13.42
N LEU A 4 28.47 -20.50 13.62
CA LEU A 4 27.97 -20.93 14.95
C LEU A 4 29.12 -21.37 15.88
N ASN A 5 30.20 -21.91 15.30
CA ASN A 5 31.36 -22.40 16.06
C ASN A 5 32.23 -21.28 16.65
N ASP A 6 32.29 -20.11 16.00
CA ASP A 6 33.04 -18.96 16.51
C ASP A 6 32.34 -18.28 17.70
N HIS A 7 31.01 -18.30 17.74
CA HIS A 7 30.24 -17.83 18.90
C HIS A 7 30.45 -18.76 20.11
N TYR A 8 30.44 -20.08 19.89
CA TYR A 8 30.66 -21.09 20.94
C TYR A 8 32.09 -21.03 21.52
N ARG A 9 33.10 -20.70 20.70
CA ARG A 9 34.49 -20.54 21.14
C ARG A 9 34.68 -19.30 22.03
N ARG A 10 34.05 -18.17 21.67
CA ARG A 10 34.08 -16.91 22.45
C ARG A 10 33.40 -17.02 23.81
N VAL A 11 32.32 -17.79 23.92
CA VAL A 11 31.60 -18.02 25.20
C VAL A 11 32.43 -18.89 26.15
N LYS A 12 33.20 -19.86 25.63
CA LYS A 12 34.05 -20.75 26.43
C LYS A 12 35.30 -20.04 26.99
N GLU A 13 35.86 -19.08 26.26
CA GLU A 13 37.00 -18.26 26.70
C GLU A 13 36.62 -17.23 27.77
N ALA A 14 35.34 -16.85 27.89
CA ALA A 14 34.84 -15.88 28.87
C ALA A 14 34.50 -16.47 30.25
N GLY A 15 34.74 -17.78 30.48
CA GLY A 15 34.53 -18.41 31.79
C GLY A 15 33.07 -18.43 32.29
N LYS A 16 32.08 -18.19 31.43
CA LYS A 16 30.65 -18.18 31.78
C LYS A 16 30.02 -19.53 31.45
N THR A 17 29.48 -20.20 32.46
CA THR A 17 28.73 -21.46 32.31
C THR A 17 27.39 -21.20 31.64
N LEU A 18 27.23 -21.65 30.39
CA LEU A 18 25.94 -21.62 29.70
C LEU A 18 25.09 -22.80 30.19
N VAL A 19 23.99 -22.55 30.91
CA VAL A 19 23.00 -23.58 31.23
C VAL A 19 22.08 -23.72 30.02
N VAL A 20 22.35 -24.70 29.17
CA VAL A 20 21.46 -25.08 28.06
C VAL A 20 20.27 -25.84 28.66
N ARG A 21 19.09 -25.23 28.69
CA ARG A 21 17.83 -25.92 28.97
C ARG A 21 17.37 -26.65 27.71
N THR A 22 17.57 -27.96 27.65
CA THR A 22 16.89 -28.82 26.69
C THR A 22 15.46 -29.04 27.19
N ILE A 23 14.46 -28.44 26.54
CA ILE A 23 13.05 -28.70 26.83
C ILE A 23 12.63 -29.94 26.05
N SER A 24 12.65 -31.11 26.69
CA SER A 24 11.98 -32.31 26.17
C SER A 24 10.48 -32.23 26.48
N LYS A 25 9.64 -32.35 25.44
CA LYS A 25 8.17 -32.41 25.53
C LYS A 25 7.71 -33.47 26.55
N ILE A 26 6.94 -33.09 27.56
CA ILE A 26 6.26 -34.03 28.48
C ILE A 26 4.77 -34.09 28.13
N LYS A 27 4.28 -35.26 27.70
CA LYS A 27 2.85 -35.60 27.68
C LYS A 27 2.43 -36.06 29.07
N ARG A 28 1.39 -35.44 29.65
CA ARG A 28 0.79 -35.87 30.93
C ARG A 28 0.15 -37.25 30.80
N LYS A 29 0.46 -38.14 31.74
CA LYS A 29 -0.45 -39.16 32.25
C LYS A 29 -0.25 -39.22 33.76
N ASP A 30 -1.31 -38.91 34.50
CA ASP A 30 -1.38 -39.03 35.94
C ASP A 30 -1.24 -40.50 36.35
N ASP A 31 -0.43 -40.78 37.38
CA ASP A 31 -0.55 -41.96 38.24
C ASP A 31 0.22 -41.71 39.55
N GLY A 32 -0.48 -41.82 40.67
CA GLY A 32 0.04 -41.57 42.02
C GLY A 32 1.00 -42.65 42.50
N ALA A 33 2.26 -42.28 42.74
CA ALA A 33 3.26 -43.11 43.42
C ALA A 33 4.12 -42.23 44.36
N PRO A 34 4.58 -42.77 45.51
CA PRO A 34 5.31 -41.98 46.50
C PRO A 34 6.71 -41.60 45.99
N CYS A 35 7.16 -40.39 46.32
CA CYS A 35 8.44 -39.81 45.90
C CYS A 35 9.37 -39.58 47.12
N LYS A 36 10.68 -39.66 46.91
CA LYS A 36 11.72 -39.34 47.92
C LYS A 36 12.47 -38.07 47.52
N ALA A 37 12.87 -37.29 48.52
CA ALA A 37 13.68 -36.08 48.34
C ALA A 37 15.14 -36.39 48.69
N ASP A 38 16.05 -36.11 47.76
CA ASP A 38 17.50 -36.16 47.99
C ASP A 38 18.07 -34.74 47.88
N SER A 39 18.84 -34.32 48.89
CA SER A 39 19.48 -33.01 48.94
C SER A 39 20.96 -33.11 48.52
N LEU A 40 21.36 -32.40 47.46
CA LEU A 40 22.76 -32.21 47.09
C LEU A 40 23.25 -30.89 47.69
N MET A 41 24.18 -30.96 48.65
CA MET A 41 24.86 -29.79 49.19
C MET A 41 26.05 -29.43 48.31
N ASP A 42 26.04 -28.23 47.73
CA ASP A 42 27.24 -27.58 47.22
C ASP A 42 27.53 -26.34 48.08
N SER A 43 28.68 -26.35 48.74
CA SER A 43 29.06 -25.31 49.68
C SER A 43 29.62 -24.12 48.91
N HIS A 44 28.80 -23.08 48.71
CA HIS A 44 29.13 -21.63 48.80
C HIS A 44 27.84 -20.86 48.39
N ASN A 45 27.31 -20.01 49.30
CA ASN A 45 26.11 -19.15 49.17
C ASN A 45 24.73 -19.65 49.64
N GLY A 46 24.63 -20.68 50.51
CA GLY A 46 23.41 -20.92 51.32
C GLY A 46 22.09 -21.12 50.55
N THR A 47 22.21 -21.46 49.27
CA THR A 47 21.10 -21.73 48.35
C THR A 47 21.28 -23.14 47.84
N HIS A 48 20.29 -24.02 48.05
CA HIS A 48 20.36 -25.39 47.57
C HIS A 48 19.11 -25.73 46.76
N LEU A 49 19.30 -26.65 45.81
CA LEU A 49 18.24 -27.16 44.94
C LEU A 49 17.72 -28.47 45.54
N GLU A 50 16.46 -28.49 45.95
CA GLU A 50 15.77 -29.74 46.27
C GLU A 50 15.17 -30.32 45.00
N VAL A 51 15.48 -31.58 44.73
CA VAL A 51 15.01 -32.33 43.57
C VAL A 51 14.22 -33.53 44.08
N VAL A 52 12.94 -33.60 43.72
CA VAL A 52 12.07 -34.72 44.10
C VAL A 52 11.97 -35.68 42.92
N LYS A 53 12.37 -36.94 43.15
CA LYS A 53 12.39 -37.97 42.12
C LYS A 53 11.40 -39.09 42.43
N LYS A 54 10.87 -39.71 41.37
CA LYS A 54 10.11 -40.97 41.50
C LYS A 54 11.07 -42.10 41.84
N GLU A 55 10.80 -42.82 42.93
CA GLU A 55 11.70 -43.87 43.47
C GLU A 55 12.05 -44.99 42.47
N LYS A 56 11.20 -45.27 41.48
CA LYS A 56 11.40 -46.38 40.52
C LYS A 56 12.01 -45.98 39.19
N THR A 57 11.81 -44.76 38.73
CA THR A 57 12.24 -44.30 37.39
C THR A 57 13.39 -43.30 37.46
N ASN A 58 13.68 -42.75 38.64
CA ASN A 58 14.64 -41.67 38.84
C ASN A 58 14.33 -40.38 38.04
N GLU A 59 13.11 -40.29 37.50
CA GLU A 59 12.62 -39.09 36.81
C GLU A 59 12.36 -37.96 37.80
N VAL A 60 12.79 -36.76 37.43
CA VAL A 60 12.60 -35.53 38.20
C VAL A 60 11.17 -35.05 38.02
N VAL A 61 10.44 -34.97 39.13
CA VAL A 61 9.02 -34.58 39.12
C VAL A 61 8.85 -33.11 39.53
N SER A 62 9.75 -32.61 40.37
CA SER A 62 9.81 -31.19 40.72
C SER A 62 11.22 -30.79 41.16
N GLU A 63 11.56 -29.53 40.90
CA GLU A 63 12.78 -28.88 41.38
C GLU A 63 12.40 -27.56 42.05
N ARG A 64 12.96 -27.28 43.23
CA ARG A 64 12.76 -26.02 43.94
C ARG A 64 14.07 -25.50 44.52
N VAL A 65 14.31 -24.20 44.34
CA VAL A 65 15.43 -23.49 44.93
C VAL A 65 15.04 -23.01 46.33
N VAL A 66 15.79 -23.42 47.35
CA VAL A 66 15.57 -23.04 48.75
C VAL A 66 16.76 -22.25 49.26
N THR A 67 16.50 -21.00 49.68
CA THR A 67 17.47 -20.08 50.27
C THR A 67 17.24 -19.98 51.77
N THR A 68 18.25 -20.27 52.59
CA THR A 68 18.15 -20.02 54.04
C THR A 68 18.51 -18.56 54.31
N ASN A 69 17.51 -17.68 54.48
CA ASN A 69 17.51 -16.56 55.44
C ASN A 69 16.20 -15.74 55.45
N GLY A 70 15.55 -15.67 56.63
CA GLY A 70 15.00 -14.43 57.23
C GLY A 70 13.71 -13.80 56.68
N SER A 71 12.58 -14.18 57.28
CA SER A 71 11.28 -13.47 57.40
C SER A 71 11.16 -11.98 57.05
N VAL A 72 10.18 -11.61 56.19
CA VAL A 72 9.27 -10.45 56.38
C VAL A 72 7.89 -10.78 55.79
N GLN A 73 6.83 -10.63 56.59
CA GLN A 73 5.42 -10.76 56.21
C GLN A 73 4.97 -9.57 55.35
N LEU A 74 4.29 -9.81 54.23
CA LEU A 74 3.46 -8.80 53.57
C LEU A 74 1.99 -9.12 53.88
N LYS A 75 1.34 -8.15 54.55
CA LYS A 75 -0.10 -8.12 54.83
C LYS A 75 -0.86 -7.71 53.56
N ASP A 76 -1.99 -8.35 53.34
CA ASP A 76 -3.04 -7.93 52.41
C ASP A 76 -3.65 -6.59 52.86
N GLU A 77 -3.68 -5.58 51.98
CA GLU A 77 -4.75 -4.58 51.88
C GLU A 77 -4.89 -4.04 50.44
N PRO A 78 -6.12 -3.74 49.96
CA PRO A 78 -6.38 -3.22 48.62
C PRO A 78 -6.32 -1.68 48.60
N VAL A 79 -5.69 -1.09 47.58
CA VAL A 79 -5.75 0.36 47.34
C VAL A 79 -6.43 0.64 46.00
N ALA A 80 -7.55 1.36 46.11
CA ALA A 80 -8.32 1.92 45.02
C ALA A 80 -7.54 3.02 44.28
N HIS A 81 -7.60 3.03 42.94
CA HIS A 81 -7.28 4.21 42.15
C HIS A 81 -8.53 4.83 41.52
N LYS A 82 -8.68 6.12 41.82
CA LYS A 82 -9.72 7.05 41.40
C LYS A 82 -9.77 7.19 39.88
N GLY A 83 -11.00 7.32 39.38
CA GLY A 83 -11.30 7.47 37.96
C GLY A 83 -10.85 8.77 37.31
N VAL A 84 -10.68 8.68 35.99
CA VAL A 84 -10.74 9.79 35.05
C VAL A 84 -11.99 9.55 34.19
N ARG A 85 -12.86 10.56 34.13
CA ARG A 85 -14.13 10.55 33.41
C ARG A 85 -13.89 10.70 31.91
N VAL A 86 -14.38 9.73 31.14
CA VAL A 86 -14.69 9.89 29.71
C VAL A 86 -15.95 10.75 29.62
N ARG A 87 -15.91 11.83 28.81
CA ARG A 87 -17.11 12.61 28.47
C ARG A 87 -17.80 11.99 27.27
N ASP A 88 -19.12 12.02 27.35
CA ASP A 88 -20.12 11.42 26.50
C ASP A 88 -20.09 11.91 25.04
N PHE A 89 -20.29 10.98 24.11
CA PHE A 89 -21.10 11.22 22.91
C PHE A 89 -22.19 10.14 22.90
N ALA A 90 -23.35 10.50 23.46
CA ALA A 90 -24.62 9.83 23.22
C ALA A 90 -25.34 10.63 22.14
N ASP A 91 -25.74 9.94 21.06
CA ASP A 91 -26.93 10.17 20.24
C ASP A 91 -26.68 9.51 18.88
N ILE A 92 -27.18 8.29 18.65
CA ILE A 92 -28.06 7.88 17.54
C ILE A 92 -28.72 6.54 17.90
N GLY A 93 -30.04 6.58 18.15
CA GLY A 93 -31.04 5.68 17.59
C GLY A 93 -31.02 4.18 17.92
N HIS A 94 -31.91 3.78 18.83
CA HIS A 94 -32.46 2.44 18.96
C HIS A 94 -32.94 1.84 17.62
N ILE A 95 -32.58 0.57 17.35
CA ILE A 95 -33.37 -0.34 16.52
C ILE A 95 -33.56 -1.62 17.34
N GLU A 96 -34.83 -2.02 17.44
CA GLU A 96 -35.35 -3.13 18.23
C GLU A 96 -34.92 -4.50 17.69
N ASP A 97 -34.70 -5.42 18.61
CA ASP A 97 -34.50 -6.85 18.38
C ASP A 97 -35.67 -7.47 17.62
N ILE A 98 -35.38 -8.20 16.55
CA ILE A 98 -36.29 -9.19 15.96
C ILE A 98 -35.60 -10.54 16.01
N GLU A 99 -36.12 -11.40 16.88
CA GLU A 99 -35.86 -12.84 16.94
C GLU A 99 -36.27 -13.49 15.59
N GLU A 100 -35.36 -14.22 14.94
CA GLU A 100 -35.73 -15.14 13.85
C GLU A 100 -35.60 -16.60 14.30
N ASP A 101 -36.78 -17.21 14.30
CA ASP A 101 -37.16 -18.58 14.65
C ASP A 101 -36.58 -19.58 13.62
N ASN A 102 -35.94 -20.62 14.15
CA ASN A 102 -35.53 -21.81 13.40
C ASN A 102 -36.76 -22.48 12.77
N ARG A 103 -36.76 -22.72 11.44
CA ARG A 103 -37.50 -23.84 10.85
C ARG A 103 -37.01 -24.25 9.46
N ASP A 104 -36.43 -25.44 9.41
CA ASP A 104 -36.13 -26.26 8.24
C ASP A 104 -37.35 -26.52 7.33
N SER A 105 -37.20 -26.33 6.01
CA SER A 105 -37.41 -27.37 4.97
C SER A 105 -37.66 -26.78 3.56
N PRO A 106 -37.21 -27.47 2.48
CA PRO A 106 -37.03 -26.87 1.16
C PRO A 106 -38.29 -26.95 0.30
N ARG A 107 -38.62 -25.87 -0.43
CA ARG A 107 -39.61 -25.90 -1.52
C ARG A 107 -38.94 -25.82 -2.89
N LYS A 108 -39.18 -26.87 -3.67
CA LYS A 108 -38.87 -27.03 -5.08
C LYS A 108 -39.57 -25.96 -5.92
N LEU A 109 -38.83 -25.32 -6.83
CA LEU A 109 -39.36 -24.65 -8.01
C LEU A 109 -39.81 -25.71 -9.04
N PRO A 110 -40.90 -25.51 -9.78
CA PRO A 110 -41.13 -26.20 -11.04
C PRO A 110 -40.71 -25.35 -12.23
N ASP A 111 -39.91 -25.95 -13.09
CA ASP A 111 -39.74 -25.59 -14.51
C ASP A 111 -41.06 -25.80 -15.27
N ASP A 112 -41.47 -24.84 -16.11
CA ASP A 112 -41.68 -25.06 -17.55
C ASP A 112 -42.00 -23.72 -18.27
N PRO A 113 -41.52 -23.51 -19.51
CA PRO A 113 -41.69 -22.29 -20.30
C PRO A 113 -42.89 -22.39 -21.26
N ASN A 114 -43.28 -21.23 -21.82
CA ASN A 114 -44.33 -21.00 -22.82
C ASN A 114 -45.78 -20.92 -22.32
N ALA A 115 -46.21 -19.68 -22.06
CA ALA A 115 -47.52 -19.21 -22.49
C ALA A 115 -47.40 -17.77 -23.03
N LEU A 116 -47.34 -17.66 -24.35
CA LEU A 116 -47.58 -16.44 -25.11
C LEU A 116 -49.10 -16.19 -25.20
N GLN A 117 -49.53 -14.95 -25.00
CA GLN A 117 -50.38 -14.15 -25.91
C GLN A 117 -50.95 -12.93 -25.18
N GLU A 118 -50.52 -11.73 -25.60
CA GLU A 118 -51.35 -10.74 -26.31
C GLU A 118 -52.37 -10.03 -25.41
N GLU A 119 -52.08 -8.77 -25.07
CA GLU A 119 -53.04 -7.71 -25.40
C GLU A 119 -52.37 -6.34 -25.59
N LYS A 120 -52.96 -5.60 -26.51
CA LYS A 120 -52.52 -4.37 -27.16
C LYS A 120 -53.20 -3.17 -26.52
N VAL A 121 -52.52 -2.00 -26.53
CA VAL A 121 -53.09 -0.65 -26.75
C VAL A 121 -53.92 -0.12 -25.54
N ALA A 122 -53.77 1.09 -24.99
CA ALA A 122 -53.66 2.41 -25.61
C ALA A 122 -53.42 3.52 -24.54
N THR A 123 -52.92 4.67 -25.01
CA THR A 123 -53.35 6.05 -24.65
C THR A 123 -53.03 6.64 -23.25
N GLY A 124 -52.19 7.70 -23.22
CA GLY A 124 -52.44 8.88 -22.38
C GLY A 124 -53.62 9.72 -22.95
N PRO A 125 -53.99 10.93 -22.45
CA PRO A 125 -53.16 11.92 -21.74
C PRO A 125 -53.88 12.75 -20.63
N GLU A 126 -53.13 13.70 -20.05
CA GLU A 126 -53.50 15.06 -19.58
C GLU A 126 -54.54 15.38 -18.47
N HIS A 127 -54.05 16.27 -17.57
CA HIS A 127 -54.70 17.37 -16.81
C HIS A 127 -55.75 17.11 -15.70
N VAL A 128 -55.54 17.72 -14.51
CA VAL A 128 -56.32 18.86 -13.97
C VAL A 128 -55.80 19.29 -12.56
N GLN A 129 -55.57 20.60 -12.40
CA GLN A 129 -55.38 21.34 -11.15
C GLN A 129 -56.70 21.68 -10.43
N LYS A 130 -56.68 21.81 -9.09
CA LYS A 130 -57.38 22.79 -8.18
C LYS A 130 -57.53 22.16 -6.78
N ALA A 131 -57.47 22.84 -5.61
CA ALA A 131 -57.41 24.23 -5.15
C ALA A 131 -56.79 24.19 -3.72
N LEU A 132 -55.94 25.10 -3.22
CA LEU A 132 -56.09 26.51 -2.79
C LEU A 132 -57.18 26.82 -1.73
N ALA A 133 -56.72 27.20 -0.53
CA ALA A 133 -57.15 28.31 0.34
C ALA A 133 -56.13 28.40 1.51
N GLY A 134 -55.62 29.53 2.00
CA GLY A 134 -55.79 30.95 1.72
C GLY A 134 -55.11 31.73 2.85
N ASN A 135 -54.45 32.86 2.55
CA ASN A 135 -54.69 34.17 3.16
C ASN A 135 -53.67 35.21 2.68
N GLU A 136 -54.23 36.30 2.18
CA GLU A 136 -53.61 37.54 1.71
C GLU A 136 -53.43 38.57 2.82
N GLU A 137 -52.54 39.54 2.59
CA GLU A 137 -52.73 41.03 2.67
C GLU A 137 -51.30 41.65 2.59
N VAL A 138 -50.80 42.22 1.48
CA VAL A 138 -51.08 43.49 0.74
C VAL A 138 -50.66 44.78 1.46
N LEU A 139 -49.79 45.56 0.80
CA LEU A 139 -49.81 47.02 0.52
C LEU A 139 -48.37 47.50 0.19
N THR A 140 -47.96 47.58 -1.09
CA THR A 140 -47.99 48.74 -2.03
C THR A 140 -47.08 49.92 -1.70
N GLY A 141 -46.26 50.34 -2.67
CA GLY A 141 -45.58 51.65 -2.70
C GLY A 141 -44.53 51.76 -3.80
N ASP A 142 -44.94 52.31 -4.96
CA ASP A 142 -44.10 52.73 -6.08
C ASP A 142 -43.12 53.86 -5.71
N GLU A 143 -41.97 53.96 -6.38
CA GLU A 143 -41.54 55.20 -7.07
C GLU A 143 -40.30 54.99 -7.96
N GLU A 144 -40.46 55.37 -9.23
CA GLU A 144 -39.40 55.59 -10.22
C GLU A 144 -38.59 56.87 -9.90
N ARG A 145 -37.30 56.93 -10.24
CA ARG A 145 -36.73 57.89 -11.23
C ARG A 145 -35.19 57.95 -11.24
N LYS A 146 -34.67 57.72 -12.45
CA LYS A 146 -33.77 58.57 -13.26
C LYS A 146 -32.30 58.85 -12.85
N HIS A 147 -31.44 58.41 -13.78
CA HIS A 147 -30.46 59.17 -14.58
C HIS A 147 -29.02 59.41 -14.09
N ASP A 148 -28.16 59.26 -15.12
CA ASP A 148 -26.83 59.84 -15.38
C ASP A 148 -25.63 59.13 -14.74
N SER A 149 -24.45 59.00 -15.36
CA SER A 149 -23.89 58.92 -16.72
C SER A 149 -22.39 59.18 -16.54
N ALA A 150 -21.52 58.46 -17.27
CA ALA A 150 -20.09 58.74 -17.49
C ALA A 150 -19.15 58.57 -16.26
N SER A 151 -17.86 58.27 -16.35
CA SER A 151 -16.96 57.70 -17.34
C SER A 151 -15.56 57.63 -16.67
N GLU A 152 -14.70 56.74 -17.15
CA GLU A 152 -13.22 56.80 -17.09
C GLU A 152 -12.43 56.44 -15.79
N ASP A 153 -11.75 55.28 -15.91
CA ASP A 153 -10.30 55.05 -15.81
C ASP A 153 -9.46 55.27 -14.52
N ASN A 154 -8.82 54.14 -14.16
CA ASN A 154 -7.44 53.93 -13.72
C ASN A 154 -6.89 54.70 -12.50
N MET A 155 -6.50 53.97 -11.44
CA MET A 155 -5.09 53.57 -11.22
C MET A 155 -4.91 52.75 -9.94
N ALA A 156 -3.98 51.80 -10.03
CA ALA A 156 -3.48 50.94 -8.95
C ALA A 156 -2.67 51.72 -7.89
N ILE A 157 -2.72 51.26 -6.64
CA ILE A 157 -1.89 51.73 -5.53
C ILE A 157 -1.04 50.56 -5.03
N THR A 158 0.27 50.69 -5.20
CA THR A 158 1.34 49.92 -4.55
C THR A 158 1.68 50.54 -3.19
N PHE A 159 1.94 49.70 -2.18
CA PHE A 159 2.54 50.13 -0.92
C PHE A 159 3.97 49.59 -0.79
N THR A 160 4.90 50.52 -0.55
CA THR A 160 6.30 50.33 -0.21
C THR A 160 6.51 50.30 1.30
N THR A 161 7.42 49.43 1.77
CA THR A 161 8.15 49.66 3.03
C THR A 161 9.63 49.39 2.82
N THR A 162 10.44 50.39 3.14
CA THR A 162 11.91 50.44 3.07
C THR A 162 12.55 50.01 4.39
N GLN A 163 13.68 49.29 4.33
CA GLN A 163 14.78 49.50 5.27
C GLN A 163 16.16 49.21 4.65
N THR A 164 17.13 49.94 5.18
CA THR A 164 18.45 50.39 4.70
C THR A 164 19.55 49.33 4.50
N ALA A 165 20.50 49.65 3.62
CA ALA A 165 21.64 48.82 3.19
C ALA A 165 22.97 49.11 3.92
N SER A 166 23.93 48.18 3.78
CA SER A 166 25.36 48.47 3.57
C SER A 166 26.05 47.29 2.84
N PRO A 167 27.14 47.51 2.06
CA PRO A 167 27.51 46.65 0.94
C PRO A 167 28.85 45.92 1.12
N THR A 168 28.93 44.66 0.71
CA THR A 168 30.18 44.00 0.28
C THR A 168 29.89 43.05 -0.87
N SER A 169 30.63 43.25 -1.96
CA SER A 169 30.56 42.61 -3.27
C SER A 169 31.15 41.20 -3.32
N SER A 170 30.50 40.28 -4.04
CA SER A 170 31.18 39.37 -4.99
C SER A 170 30.17 38.69 -5.94
N PRO A 171 30.55 38.37 -7.20
CA PRO A 171 29.61 37.99 -8.26
C PRO A 171 29.64 36.48 -8.53
N HIS A 172 28.63 35.74 -8.09
CA HIS A 172 28.25 34.45 -8.67
C HIS A 172 26.72 34.35 -8.69
N ALA A 173 26.12 34.95 -9.72
CA ALA A 173 24.70 34.78 -9.99
C ALA A 173 24.49 33.37 -10.59
N SER A 174 23.88 32.50 -9.80
CA SER A 174 23.28 31.25 -10.28
C SER A 174 22.12 31.55 -11.25
N PRO A 175 21.98 30.83 -12.37
CA PRO A 175 20.89 31.05 -13.34
C PRO A 175 19.51 30.59 -12.82
N TYR A 176 19.43 30.11 -11.59
CA TYR A 176 18.25 29.48 -11.03
C TYR A 176 17.46 30.49 -10.17
N GLY A 177 16.33 30.96 -10.69
CA GLY A 177 15.35 31.71 -9.92
C GLY A 177 14.94 30.94 -8.65
N SER A 178 14.60 31.67 -7.57
CA SER A 178 14.40 31.08 -6.25
C SER A 178 13.37 29.93 -6.25
N PRO A 179 13.60 28.84 -5.48
CA PRO A 179 12.70 27.67 -5.42
C PRO A 179 11.25 28.06 -5.11
N HIS A 180 11.08 29.04 -4.21
CA HIS A 180 9.78 29.54 -3.78
C HIS A 180 8.95 30.16 -4.92
N ARG A 181 9.60 30.82 -5.90
CA ARG A 181 8.89 31.46 -7.02
C ARG A 181 8.47 30.44 -8.09
N ARG A 182 9.28 29.39 -8.30
CA ARG A 182 8.95 28.25 -9.20
C ARG A 182 7.82 27.38 -8.66
N MET A 183 7.81 27.13 -7.34
CA MET A 183 6.75 26.37 -6.68
C MET A 183 5.39 27.08 -6.81
N LEU A 184 5.33 28.38 -6.51
CA LEU A 184 4.09 29.17 -6.59
C LEU A 184 3.52 29.29 -8.01
N SER A 185 4.37 29.31 -9.05
CA SER A 185 3.92 29.32 -10.45
C SER A 185 3.38 27.97 -10.90
N ARG A 186 3.91 26.85 -10.39
CA ARG A 186 3.43 25.50 -10.71
C ARG A 186 2.08 25.19 -10.06
N VAL A 187 1.83 25.72 -8.86
CA VAL A 187 0.59 25.53 -8.08
C VAL A 187 -0.63 26.21 -8.73
N HIS A 188 -0.47 27.36 -9.39
CA HIS A 188 -1.57 28.07 -10.07
C HIS A 188 -1.98 27.44 -11.42
N SER A 189 -1.29 26.38 -11.86
CA SER A 189 -1.57 25.64 -13.09
C SER A 189 -1.70 24.13 -12.84
N GLY A 190 -2.06 23.73 -11.62
CA GLY A 190 -2.26 22.35 -11.22
C GLY A 190 -3.52 21.72 -11.86
N PRO A 191 -3.75 20.42 -11.63
CA PRO A 191 -4.84 19.71 -12.27
C PRO A 191 -6.21 20.15 -11.76
N ILE A 192 -7.20 20.02 -12.63
CA ILE A 192 -8.61 20.38 -12.36
C ILE A 192 -9.37 19.13 -11.91
N CYS A 193 -9.90 19.16 -10.69
CA CYS A 193 -10.82 18.15 -10.19
C CYS A 193 -12.23 18.47 -10.71
N ILE A 194 -12.79 17.61 -11.57
CA ILE A 194 -14.10 17.86 -12.22
C ILE A 194 -15.25 17.78 -11.23
N SER A 195 -15.17 16.86 -10.26
CA SER A 195 -16.16 16.68 -9.21
C SER A 195 -15.53 16.87 -7.84
N MET A 196 -16.16 17.66 -6.97
CA MET A 196 -15.72 17.88 -5.58
C MET A 196 -16.41 16.95 -4.59
N GLU A 197 -17.11 15.92 -5.08
CA GLU A 197 -17.72 14.93 -4.22
C GLU A 197 -16.66 14.15 -3.44
N GLY A 198 -16.95 13.87 -2.17
CA GLY A 198 -16.09 13.06 -1.30
C GLY A 198 -16.21 11.56 -1.59
N PRO A 199 -15.47 10.72 -0.85
CA PRO A 199 -15.58 9.27 -0.96
C PRO A 199 -17.00 8.83 -0.63
N ARG A 200 -17.51 7.83 -1.35
CA ARG A 200 -18.82 7.27 -1.06
C ARG A 200 -18.74 6.27 0.09
N ILE A 201 -19.87 6.09 0.77
CA ILE A 201 -19.96 5.21 1.96
C ILE A 201 -19.96 3.74 1.56
N ASP A 202 -20.54 3.40 0.40
CA ASP A 202 -20.74 2.02 -0.06
C ASP A 202 -19.88 1.73 -1.30
N THR A 203 -18.61 1.37 -1.05
CA THR A 203 -17.64 1.01 -2.08
C THR A 203 -17.99 -0.30 -2.81
N VAL A 204 -18.84 -1.16 -2.22
CA VAL A 204 -19.28 -2.42 -2.85
C VAL A 204 -20.14 -2.11 -4.07
N ARG A 205 -21.13 -1.22 -3.91
CA ARG A 205 -21.99 -0.79 -5.02
C ARG A 205 -21.26 -0.10 -6.16
N GLU A 206 -20.08 0.45 -5.90
CA GLU A 206 -19.26 1.11 -6.93
C GLU A 206 -18.46 0.11 -7.77
N GLN A 207 -18.23 -1.09 -7.24
CA GLN A 207 -17.61 -2.19 -7.98
C GLN A 207 -18.66 -2.99 -8.76
N ASP A 208 -19.87 -3.13 -8.20
CA ASP A 208 -20.97 -3.90 -8.78
C ASP A 208 -21.30 -3.46 -10.22
N GLY A 209 -21.24 -4.40 -11.16
CA GLY A 209 -21.56 -4.16 -12.56
C GLY A 209 -20.44 -3.49 -13.38
N VAL A 210 -19.34 -3.08 -12.73
CA VAL A 210 -18.17 -2.47 -13.38
C VAL A 210 -17.01 -3.45 -13.45
N ILE A 211 -16.67 -4.06 -12.31
CA ILE A 211 -15.62 -5.06 -12.20
C ILE A 211 -16.17 -6.35 -11.61
N THR A 212 -15.57 -7.46 -11.98
CA THR A 212 -15.72 -8.73 -11.27
C THR A 212 -14.36 -9.12 -10.74
N TRP A 213 -14.33 -9.69 -9.54
CA TRP A 213 -13.10 -10.25 -9.00
C TRP A 213 -12.97 -11.68 -9.49
N THR A 214 -11.99 -11.95 -10.34
CA THR A 214 -11.64 -13.30 -10.78
C THR A 214 -10.36 -13.76 -10.12
N ARG A 215 -10.13 -15.07 -10.19
CA ARG A 215 -9.00 -15.69 -9.51
C ARG A 215 -7.77 -15.68 -10.43
N GLY A 216 -6.75 -14.89 -10.06
CA GLY A 216 -5.45 -14.90 -10.71
C GLY A 216 -4.42 -15.82 -10.03
N PRO A 217 -3.20 -15.93 -10.60
CA PRO A 217 -2.09 -16.61 -9.97
C PRO A 217 -1.58 -15.95 -8.69
N GLY A 218 -2.18 -16.25 -7.53
CA GLY A 218 -1.67 -15.77 -6.23
C GLY A 218 -2.51 -14.70 -5.55
N TYR A 219 -3.47 -14.10 -6.26
CA TYR A 219 -4.24 -12.94 -5.80
C TYR A 219 -5.57 -12.84 -6.55
N TRP A 220 -6.53 -12.10 -6.01
CA TRP A 220 -7.74 -11.75 -6.74
C TRP A 220 -7.44 -10.63 -7.72
N ARG A 221 -7.81 -10.82 -8.99
CA ARG A 221 -7.64 -9.83 -10.04
C ARG A 221 -9.00 -9.22 -10.33
N PRO A 222 -9.15 -7.89 -10.30
CA PRO A 222 -10.33 -7.29 -10.89
C PRO A 222 -10.25 -7.45 -12.41
N GLU A 223 -11.34 -7.91 -12.99
CA GLU A 223 -11.56 -7.94 -14.43
C GLU A 223 -12.68 -6.97 -14.77
N TRP A 224 -12.50 -6.25 -15.86
CA TRP A 224 -13.54 -5.40 -16.43
C TRP A 224 -14.71 -6.28 -16.84
N LEU A 225 -15.91 -6.00 -16.30
CA LEU A 225 -17.11 -6.72 -16.72
C LEU A 225 -17.48 -6.39 -18.17
N ASN A 226 -17.24 -5.15 -18.60
CA ASN A 226 -17.43 -4.70 -19.96
C ASN A 226 -16.34 -3.68 -20.33
N ASP A 227 -15.71 -3.87 -21.49
CA ASP A 227 -14.81 -2.87 -22.04
C ASP A 227 -15.59 -1.64 -22.55
N PRO A 228 -15.18 -0.41 -22.19
CA PRO A 228 -15.81 0.78 -22.73
C PRO A 228 -15.49 0.91 -24.22
N SER A 229 -16.53 1.15 -25.04
CA SER A 229 -16.32 1.38 -26.48
C SER A 229 -15.57 2.69 -26.72
N LEU A 230 -14.76 2.76 -27.79
CA LEU A 230 -14.01 3.98 -28.14
C LEU A 230 -14.95 5.20 -28.33
N ASP A 231 -16.17 4.97 -28.81
CA ASP A 231 -17.18 6.02 -28.98
C ASP A 231 -17.67 6.52 -27.63
N SER A 232 -17.97 5.61 -26.69
CA SER A 232 -18.38 5.99 -25.34
C SER A 232 -17.28 6.76 -24.59
N VAL A 233 -16.01 6.35 -24.75
CA VAL A 233 -14.85 7.07 -24.20
C VAL A 233 -14.73 8.47 -24.79
N ARG A 234 -14.88 8.60 -26.12
CA ARG A 234 -14.84 9.90 -26.81
C ARG A 234 -15.94 10.84 -26.33
N GLU A 235 -17.19 10.36 -26.27
CA GLU A 235 -18.32 11.18 -25.83
C GLU A 235 -18.21 11.57 -24.36
N MET A 236 -17.60 10.71 -23.52
CA MET A 236 -17.31 11.03 -22.12
C MET A 236 -16.28 12.16 -21.99
N ILE A 237 -15.14 12.08 -22.69
CA ILE A 237 -14.03 13.02 -22.47
C ILE A 237 -14.19 14.36 -23.21
N LYS A 238 -14.86 14.37 -24.36
CA LYS A 238 -14.98 15.53 -25.24
C LYS A 238 -15.47 16.81 -24.53
N PRO A 239 -16.48 16.79 -23.65
CA PRO A 239 -16.94 17.98 -22.93
C PRO A 239 -15.90 18.57 -21.97
N HIS A 240 -14.95 17.75 -21.48
CA HIS A 240 -13.99 18.16 -20.47
C HIS A 240 -12.74 18.82 -21.08
N LEU A 241 -12.39 18.52 -22.33
CA LEU A 241 -11.15 19.00 -22.99
C LEU A 241 -10.96 20.52 -22.86
N ARG A 242 -12.01 21.33 -23.14
CA ARG A 242 -11.94 22.79 -22.98
C ARG A 242 -11.66 23.21 -21.53
N SER A 243 -12.35 22.60 -20.58
CA SER A 243 -12.20 22.87 -19.16
C SER A 243 -10.80 22.55 -18.66
N CYS A 244 -10.15 21.55 -19.26
CA CYS A 244 -8.75 21.16 -18.99
C CYS A 244 -7.70 22.14 -19.55
N GLY A 245 -8.12 23.25 -20.18
CA GLY A 245 -7.22 24.19 -20.85
C GLY A 245 -6.72 23.70 -22.22
N ILE A 246 -7.35 22.67 -22.80
CA ILE A 246 -7.07 22.21 -24.16
C ILE A 246 -7.92 23.04 -25.12
N ILE A 247 -7.25 23.80 -25.97
CA ILE A 247 -7.90 24.67 -26.96
C ILE A 247 -8.44 23.78 -28.07
N ILE A 248 -9.77 23.66 -28.12
CA ILE A 248 -10.49 22.93 -29.17
C ILE A 248 -11.66 23.80 -29.67
N SER A 249 -12.06 23.65 -30.92
CA SER A 249 -13.32 24.13 -31.47
C SER A 249 -14.38 23.03 -31.43
N GLU A 250 -15.67 23.37 -31.58
CA GLU A 250 -16.73 22.35 -31.68
C GLU A 250 -16.59 21.46 -32.93
N LEU A 251 -15.87 21.97 -33.94
CA LEU A 251 -15.63 21.30 -35.21
C LEU A 251 -14.31 20.51 -35.23
N ASP A 252 -13.47 20.67 -34.21
CA ASP A 252 -12.18 20.00 -34.16
C ASP A 252 -12.41 18.49 -33.95
N PRO A 253 -11.87 17.62 -34.82
CA PRO A 253 -12.04 16.20 -34.67
C PRO A 253 -11.27 15.72 -33.44
N VAL A 254 -11.97 14.93 -32.61
CA VAL A 254 -11.40 14.23 -31.46
C VAL A 254 -11.34 12.75 -31.81
N GLU A 255 -10.13 12.22 -31.92
CA GLU A 255 -9.89 10.80 -32.12
C GLU A 255 -9.51 10.16 -30.78
N VAL A 256 -10.06 8.97 -30.53
CA VAL A 256 -9.73 8.16 -29.35
C VAL A 256 -9.29 6.80 -29.85
N LYS A 257 -8.13 6.35 -29.38
CA LYS A 257 -7.56 5.04 -29.66
C LYS A 257 -7.23 4.34 -28.36
N PHE A 258 -7.44 3.03 -28.32
CA PHE A 258 -6.87 2.22 -27.25
C PHE A 258 -5.34 2.33 -27.31
N PHE A 259 -4.71 2.55 -26.16
CA PHE A 259 -3.28 2.77 -26.06
C PHE A 259 -2.60 1.61 -25.33
N ALA A 260 -3.04 1.30 -24.12
CA ALA A 260 -2.50 0.22 -23.30
C ALA A 260 -3.52 -0.26 -22.26
N ASP A 261 -3.28 -1.45 -21.71
CA ASP A 261 -4.03 -2.01 -20.59
C ASP A 261 -3.04 -2.44 -19.50
N GLY A 262 -3.38 -2.15 -18.26
CA GLY A 262 -2.58 -2.49 -17.09
C GLY A 262 -3.39 -3.32 -16.10
N MET A 263 -2.80 -3.62 -14.93
CA MET A 263 -3.51 -4.40 -13.91
C MET A 263 -4.72 -3.68 -13.34
N TRP A 264 -4.68 -2.34 -13.27
CA TRP A 264 -5.68 -1.52 -12.58
C TRP A 264 -6.37 -0.48 -13.46
N ASN A 265 -5.88 -0.26 -14.68
CA ASN A 265 -6.30 0.86 -15.50
C ASN A 265 -6.25 0.54 -16.99
N LYS A 266 -7.14 1.15 -17.77
CA LYS A 266 -7.08 1.18 -19.23
C LYS A 266 -6.66 2.57 -19.71
N LEU A 267 -5.75 2.60 -20.68
CA LEU A 267 -5.21 3.84 -21.23
C LEU A 267 -5.71 4.02 -22.67
N PHE A 268 -6.16 5.23 -22.96
CA PHE A 268 -6.59 5.65 -24.28
C PHE A 268 -5.80 6.88 -24.71
N GLU A 269 -5.34 6.89 -25.96
CA GLU A 269 -4.78 8.09 -26.57
C GLU A 269 -5.94 8.95 -27.10
N VAL A 270 -6.01 10.19 -26.62
CA VAL A 270 -6.96 11.20 -27.08
C VAL A 270 -6.20 12.18 -27.95
N SER A 271 -6.49 12.18 -29.25
CA SER A 271 -5.88 13.09 -30.23
C SER A 271 -6.87 14.18 -30.62
N VAL A 272 -6.43 15.43 -30.55
CA VAL A 272 -7.20 16.59 -31.00
C VAL A 272 -6.46 17.24 -32.15
N SER A 273 -7.10 17.37 -33.31
CA SER A 273 -6.53 18.10 -34.46
C SER A 273 -7.10 19.51 -34.54
N ASP A 274 -6.25 20.49 -34.28
CA ASP A 274 -6.54 21.89 -34.57
C ASP A 274 -6.01 22.22 -35.97
N CYS A 275 -6.87 22.78 -36.82
CA CYS A 275 -6.52 23.20 -38.18
C CYS A 275 -5.33 24.18 -38.26
N LEU A 276 -5.03 24.92 -37.18
CA LEU A 276 -3.92 25.88 -37.10
C LEU A 276 -2.70 25.35 -36.34
N ARG A 277 -2.87 24.42 -35.41
CA ARG A 277 -1.82 23.97 -34.47
C ARG A 277 -1.39 22.52 -34.64
N GLY A 278 -1.99 21.81 -35.59
CA GLY A 278 -1.74 20.39 -35.83
C GLY A 278 -2.43 19.49 -34.81
N THR A 279 -2.11 18.19 -34.86
CA THR A 279 -2.63 17.20 -33.93
C THR A 279 -1.81 17.19 -32.65
N ARG A 280 -2.48 17.20 -31.50
CA ARG A 280 -1.89 16.98 -30.18
C ARG A 280 -2.52 15.76 -29.53
N SER A 281 -1.70 14.97 -28.86
CA SER A 281 -2.12 13.73 -28.20
C SER A 281 -1.99 13.82 -26.68
N TYR A 282 -2.92 13.16 -26.00
CA TYR A 282 -3.03 13.10 -24.55
C TYR A 282 -3.29 11.65 -24.13
N ILE A 283 -3.00 11.31 -22.88
CA ILE A 283 -3.36 10.03 -22.28
C ILE A 283 -4.56 10.22 -21.38
N LEU A 284 -5.62 9.45 -21.64
CA LEU A 284 -6.75 9.27 -20.75
C LEU A 284 -6.61 7.91 -20.06
N ARG A 285 -6.46 7.93 -18.74
CA ARG A 285 -6.43 6.74 -17.88
C ARG A 285 -7.82 6.55 -17.28
N LEU A 286 -8.47 5.42 -17.54
CA LEU A 286 -9.68 4.99 -16.85
C LEU A 286 -9.29 4.05 -15.73
N ALA A 287 -9.66 4.39 -14.49
CA ALA A 287 -9.27 3.64 -13.31
C ALA A 287 -10.34 2.62 -12.92
N MET A 288 -9.92 1.41 -12.57
CA MET A 288 -10.83 0.45 -11.93
C MET A 288 -11.17 0.91 -10.50
N PRO A 289 -12.43 0.71 -10.05
CA PRO A 289 -12.91 1.10 -8.73
C PRO A 289 -12.39 0.18 -7.61
N VAL A 290 -11.07 -0.04 -7.53
CA VAL A 290 -10.42 -0.93 -6.53
C VAL A 290 -10.50 -0.33 -5.13
N CYS A 291 -10.08 0.93 -5.01
CA CYS A 291 -10.28 1.75 -3.83
C CYS A 291 -10.91 3.07 -4.31
N PRO A 292 -12.24 3.05 -4.57
CA PRO A 292 -12.93 4.16 -5.21
C PRO A 292 -12.67 5.47 -4.48
N TRP A 293 -12.59 6.54 -5.24
CA TRP A 293 -12.23 7.89 -4.84
C TRP A 293 -10.78 8.03 -4.34
N PHE A 294 -10.35 7.19 -3.40
CA PHE A 294 -9.04 7.31 -2.74
C PHE A 294 -7.87 7.06 -3.70
N LYS A 295 -7.96 6.03 -4.57
CA LYS A 295 -6.85 5.70 -5.49
C LYS A 295 -6.54 6.84 -6.45
N THR A 296 -7.54 7.34 -7.15
CA THR A 296 -7.39 8.45 -8.11
C THR A 296 -6.98 9.75 -7.42
N GLN A 297 -7.58 10.06 -6.27
CA GLN A 297 -7.23 11.27 -5.49
C GLN A 297 -5.77 11.23 -5.02
N SER A 298 -5.32 10.10 -4.48
CA SER A 298 -3.96 9.91 -3.99
C SER A 298 -2.93 9.98 -5.12
N GLU A 299 -3.20 9.30 -6.23
CA GLU A 299 -2.32 9.29 -7.41
C GLU A 299 -2.10 10.71 -7.95
N VAL A 300 -3.18 11.46 -8.20
CA VAL A 300 -3.08 12.83 -8.74
C VAL A 300 -2.40 13.78 -7.75
N ALA A 301 -2.71 13.67 -6.46
CA ALA A 301 -2.08 14.50 -5.43
C ALA A 301 -0.58 14.19 -5.31
N THR A 302 -0.19 12.92 -5.39
CA THR A 302 1.21 12.48 -5.37
C THR A 302 1.97 13.01 -6.58
N MET A 303 1.42 12.84 -7.79
CA MET A 303 2.03 13.37 -9.01
C MET A 303 2.23 14.89 -8.91
N GLU A 304 1.21 15.64 -8.50
CA GLU A 304 1.34 17.09 -8.38
C GLU A 304 2.35 17.49 -7.28
N TYR A 305 2.41 16.74 -6.18
CA TYR A 305 3.40 16.95 -5.12
C TYR A 305 4.83 16.75 -5.65
N VAL A 306 5.10 15.62 -6.31
CA VAL A 306 6.42 15.31 -6.89
C VAL A 306 6.79 16.38 -7.91
N ARG A 307 5.89 16.71 -8.84
CA ARG A 307 6.11 17.77 -9.84
C ARG A 307 6.42 19.13 -9.23
N CYS A 308 5.90 19.45 -8.05
CA CYS A 308 6.16 20.72 -7.37
C CYS A 308 7.47 20.74 -6.59
N HIS A 309 7.97 19.58 -6.14
CA HIS A 309 9.07 19.49 -5.17
C HIS A 309 10.33 18.78 -5.69
N THR A 310 10.28 18.18 -6.88
CA THR A 310 11.43 17.48 -7.49
C THR A 310 11.67 17.92 -8.93
N GLU A 311 12.76 17.43 -9.50
CA GLU A 311 13.10 17.54 -10.92
C GLU A 311 12.80 16.24 -11.68
N ILE A 312 12.17 15.26 -11.02
CA ILE A 312 11.78 14.00 -11.64
C ILE A 312 10.77 14.30 -12.76
N PRO A 313 11.05 13.91 -14.01
CA PRO A 313 10.11 14.09 -15.09
C PRO A 313 8.96 13.10 -14.93
N ILE A 314 7.75 13.62 -14.83
CA ILE A 314 6.51 12.84 -14.73
C ILE A 314 5.45 13.47 -15.65
N PRO A 315 4.44 12.71 -16.11
CA PRO A 315 3.36 13.26 -16.92
C PRO A 315 2.62 14.38 -16.19
N ARG A 316 2.36 15.50 -16.85
CA ARG A 316 1.47 16.54 -16.30
C ARG A 316 0.02 16.08 -16.32
N VAL A 317 -0.65 16.08 -15.16
CA VAL A 317 -2.10 15.91 -15.08
C VAL A 317 -2.80 17.23 -15.45
N PHE A 318 -3.80 17.15 -16.34
CA PHE A 318 -4.63 18.29 -16.73
C PHE A 318 -5.93 18.34 -15.94
N ALA A 319 -6.63 17.22 -15.87
CA ALA A 319 -7.85 17.08 -15.09
C ALA A 319 -8.11 15.64 -14.71
N PHE A 320 -8.99 15.44 -13.74
CA PHE A 320 -9.41 14.12 -13.30
C PHE A 320 -10.80 14.18 -12.67
N ASP A 321 -11.44 13.02 -12.58
CA ASP A 321 -12.70 12.83 -11.86
C ASP A 321 -12.60 11.55 -11.03
N SER A 322 -12.71 11.69 -9.72
CA SER A 322 -12.69 10.57 -8.77
C SER A 322 -14.08 10.21 -8.24
N SER A 323 -15.15 10.78 -8.81
CA SER A 323 -16.51 10.58 -8.30
C SER A 323 -17.19 9.30 -8.80
N GLY A 324 -16.67 8.68 -9.87
CA GLY A 324 -17.32 7.54 -10.53
C GLY A 324 -18.69 7.88 -11.14
N LYS A 325 -18.97 9.16 -11.43
CA LYS A 325 -20.24 9.63 -12.04
C LYS A 325 -20.10 10.06 -13.49
N SER A 326 -18.97 9.77 -14.12
CA SER A 326 -18.83 9.95 -15.57
C SER A 326 -19.91 9.16 -16.31
N SER A 327 -20.14 9.46 -17.60
CA SER A 327 -21.09 8.69 -18.41
C SER A 327 -20.74 7.21 -18.56
N LEU A 328 -19.50 6.83 -18.20
CA LEU A 328 -19.02 5.45 -18.13
C LEU A 328 -19.14 4.84 -16.72
N GLY A 329 -19.49 5.62 -15.70
CA GLY A 329 -19.48 5.18 -14.30
C GLY A 329 -18.08 4.97 -13.73
N LEU A 330 -17.04 5.52 -14.38
CA LEU A 330 -15.63 5.29 -14.05
C LEU A 330 -14.93 6.57 -13.61
N GLU A 331 -13.93 6.39 -12.76
CA GLU A 331 -12.94 7.40 -12.44
C GLU A 331 -11.92 7.52 -13.58
N TRP A 332 -11.39 8.72 -13.78
CA TRP A 332 -10.45 8.97 -14.87
C TRP A 332 -9.46 10.08 -14.59
N ILE A 333 -8.31 10.01 -15.26
CA ILE A 333 -7.24 11.02 -15.24
C ILE A 333 -6.88 11.34 -16.70
N LEU A 334 -6.94 12.63 -17.07
CA LEU A 334 -6.45 13.13 -18.35
C LEU A 334 -5.09 13.81 -18.14
N MET A 335 -4.06 13.32 -18.82
CA MET A 335 -2.68 13.74 -18.62
C MET A 335 -1.87 13.83 -19.93
N GLU A 336 -0.68 14.38 -19.82
CA GLU A 336 0.31 14.49 -20.88
C GLU A 336 0.70 13.12 -21.44
N LYS A 337 0.80 13.02 -22.76
CA LYS A 337 1.44 11.90 -23.43
C LYS A 337 2.94 12.18 -23.51
N MET A 338 3.74 11.35 -22.84
CA MET A 338 5.19 11.44 -22.88
C MET A 338 5.72 10.73 -24.13
N GLU A 339 6.62 11.38 -24.86
CA GLU A 339 7.23 10.81 -26.07
C GLU A 339 8.44 9.94 -25.70
N GLY A 340 8.18 8.66 -25.45
CA GLY A 340 9.19 7.65 -25.13
C GLY A 340 8.62 6.24 -25.16
N GLU A 341 9.50 5.26 -25.03
CA GLU A 341 9.15 3.84 -24.94
C GLU A 341 9.59 3.25 -23.60
N ASP A 342 8.89 2.22 -23.13
CA ASP A 342 9.22 1.49 -21.91
C ASP A 342 10.66 0.95 -21.99
N TYR A 343 11.49 1.22 -20.98
CA TYR A 343 12.89 0.81 -20.98
C TYR A 343 13.06 -0.70 -21.15
N SER A 344 12.14 -1.52 -20.62
CA SER A 344 12.16 -2.97 -20.79
C SER A 344 12.12 -3.44 -22.25
N LYS A 345 11.53 -2.64 -23.16
CA LYS A 345 11.49 -2.94 -24.60
C LYS A 345 12.77 -2.52 -25.32
N LYS A 346 13.49 -1.53 -24.79
CA LYS A 346 14.71 -0.96 -25.39
C LYS A 346 16.00 -1.47 -24.76
N GLU A 347 15.94 -2.11 -23.59
CA GLU A 347 17.11 -2.47 -22.79
C GLU A 347 18.18 -3.24 -23.58
N GLY A 348 17.78 -4.17 -24.45
CA GLY A 348 18.70 -4.92 -25.30
C GLY A 348 19.33 -4.13 -26.46
N ASP A 349 18.73 -3.00 -26.84
CA ASP A 349 19.14 -2.18 -27.98
C ASP A 349 20.01 -0.97 -27.57
N VAL A 350 20.01 -0.61 -26.27
CA VAL A 350 20.80 0.52 -25.76
C VAL A 350 22.19 0.11 -25.33
N SER A 351 23.14 1.03 -25.53
CA SER A 351 24.53 0.80 -25.15
C SER A 351 24.68 0.68 -23.63
N PHE A 352 25.73 -0.02 -23.19
CA PHE A 352 26.08 -0.12 -21.78
C PHE A 352 26.22 1.26 -21.12
N ASP A 353 26.89 2.21 -21.78
CA ASP A 353 27.07 3.58 -21.26
C ASP A 353 25.74 4.30 -21.05
N ALA A 354 24.79 4.15 -21.96
CA ALA A 354 23.45 4.72 -21.82
C ALA A 354 22.68 4.07 -20.66
N ARG A 355 22.76 2.74 -20.52
CA ARG A 355 22.18 2.01 -19.38
C ARG A 355 22.81 2.47 -18.06
N ALA A 356 24.11 2.67 -18.00
CA ALA A 356 24.81 3.16 -16.80
C ALA A 356 24.34 4.58 -16.43
N GLU A 357 24.16 5.47 -17.40
CA GLU A 357 23.63 6.82 -17.16
C GLU A 357 22.16 6.79 -16.72
N LEU A 358 21.36 5.87 -17.25
CA LEU A 358 19.99 5.64 -16.79
C LEU A 358 19.98 5.22 -15.31
N HIS A 359 20.85 4.29 -14.91
CA HIS A 359 20.99 3.86 -13.52
C HIS A 359 21.36 5.03 -12.60
N ARG A 360 22.30 5.89 -13.01
CA ARG A 360 22.65 7.12 -12.29
C ARG A 360 21.48 8.10 -12.20
N THR A 361 20.70 8.24 -13.27
CA THR A 361 19.49 9.07 -13.27
C THR A 361 18.45 8.56 -12.27
N VAL A 362 18.24 7.24 -12.21
CA VAL A 362 17.32 6.63 -11.24
C VAL A 362 17.84 6.76 -9.81
N ALA A 363 19.16 6.69 -9.57
CA ALA A 363 19.76 7.00 -8.27
C ALA A 363 19.40 8.42 -7.81
N SER A 364 19.50 9.40 -8.73
CA SER A 364 19.06 10.77 -8.47
C SER A 364 17.59 10.85 -8.12
N TRP A 365 16.71 10.15 -8.84
CA TRP A 365 15.27 10.14 -8.54
C TRP A 365 14.98 9.54 -7.15
N LYS A 366 15.61 8.41 -6.80
CA LYS A 366 15.50 7.80 -5.46
C LYS A 366 15.94 8.77 -4.36
N HIS A 367 17.06 9.45 -4.54
CA HIS A 367 17.52 10.48 -3.61
C HIS A 367 16.53 11.63 -3.49
N GLN A 368 16.01 12.16 -4.60
CA GLN A 368 15.05 13.27 -4.58
C GLN A 368 13.76 12.89 -3.85
N LEU A 369 13.21 11.70 -4.11
CA LEU A 369 12.04 11.19 -3.38
C LEU A 369 12.34 11.06 -1.89
N SER A 370 13.53 10.58 -1.53
CA SER A 370 13.94 10.44 -0.13
C SER A 370 14.16 11.77 0.59
N GLN A 371 14.20 12.91 -0.12
CA GLN A 371 14.22 14.23 0.52
C GLN A 371 12.82 14.76 0.83
N LEU A 372 11.77 14.11 0.32
CA LEU A 372 10.38 14.47 0.59
C LEU A 372 9.95 13.85 1.92
N LYS A 373 10.08 14.64 3.00
CA LYS A 373 9.89 14.20 4.39
C LYS A 373 8.51 14.52 4.95
N PHE A 374 8.01 13.62 5.77
CA PHE A 374 6.71 13.72 6.43
C PHE A 374 6.77 13.17 7.87
N ASP A 375 5.70 13.42 8.62
CA ASP A 375 5.60 13.09 10.05
C ASP A 375 4.76 11.82 10.32
N GLN A 376 4.17 11.21 9.29
CA GLN A 376 3.20 10.12 9.41
C GLN A 376 3.35 9.13 8.24
N ILE A 377 2.89 7.90 8.42
CA ILE A 377 2.72 6.93 7.34
C ILE A 377 1.32 7.13 6.75
N GLY A 378 1.23 7.43 5.45
CA GLY A 378 -0.02 7.74 4.78
C GLY A 378 0.14 8.03 3.30
N SER A 379 -0.96 7.98 2.54
CA SER A 379 -0.97 8.47 1.15
C SER A 379 -1.18 9.98 1.10
N ILE A 380 -0.68 10.63 0.04
CA ILE A 380 -0.79 12.09 -0.14
C ILE A 380 -2.15 12.43 -0.74
N TYR A 381 -2.84 13.40 -0.16
CA TYR A 381 -4.08 13.97 -0.67
C TYR A 381 -3.98 15.49 -0.73
N ARG A 382 -4.95 16.12 -1.40
CA ARG A 382 -5.02 17.57 -1.55
C ARG A 382 -6.48 18.02 -1.51
N GLN A 383 -6.72 19.22 -0.98
CA GLN A 383 -8.02 19.89 -1.13
C GLN A 383 -8.08 20.56 -2.51
N TRP A 384 -9.05 20.14 -3.34
CA TRP A 384 -9.22 20.59 -4.73
C TRP A 384 -10.31 21.63 -4.93
N ASP A 385 -11.15 21.89 -3.91
CA ASP A 385 -12.18 22.92 -3.97
C ASP A 385 -11.60 24.29 -3.59
N PRO A 386 -11.53 25.26 -4.52
CA PRO A 386 -11.00 26.60 -4.25
C PRO A 386 -11.78 27.39 -3.20
N SER A 387 -13.02 26.98 -2.90
CA SER A 387 -13.85 27.61 -1.87
C SER A 387 -13.50 27.15 -0.45
N LYS A 388 -12.74 26.06 -0.30
CA LYS A 388 -12.39 25.49 1.01
C LYS A 388 -11.12 26.12 1.56
N PRO A 389 -11.00 26.28 2.90
CA PRO A 389 -9.75 26.67 3.51
C PRO A 389 -8.67 25.64 3.19
N HIS A 390 -7.43 26.09 3.09
CA HIS A 390 -6.29 25.24 2.77
C HIS A 390 -6.39 24.51 1.41
N PHE A 391 -7.20 25.05 0.49
CA PHE A 391 -7.14 24.68 -0.92
C PHE A 391 -5.68 24.71 -1.39
N ASN A 392 -5.29 23.69 -2.16
CA ASN A 392 -3.93 23.44 -2.62
C ASN A 392 -2.91 22.90 -1.60
N GLU A 393 -3.22 22.82 -0.31
CA GLU A 393 -2.32 22.17 0.65
C GLU A 393 -2.35 20.66 0.52
N PHE A 394 -1.17 20.04 0.52
CA PHE A 394 -1.00 18.59 0.55
C PHE A 394 -1.05 18.08 1.98
N ARG A 395 -1.68 16.93 2.19
CA ARG A 395 -1.93 16.34 3.50
C ARG A 395 -1.81 14.84 3.41
N LEU A 396 -1.34 14.20 4.47
CA LEU A 396 -1.40 12.75 4.56
C LEU A 396 -2.80 12.30 4.99
N GLY A 397 -3.25 11.20 4.40
CA GLY A 397 -4.57 10.61 4.63
C GLY A 397 -4.48 9.08 4.71
N PRO A 398 -5.62 8.39 4.57
CA PRO A 398 -5.67 6.94 4.50
C PRO A 398 -4.72 6.38 3.44
N ILE A 399 -3.95 5.34 3.78
CA ILE A 399 -3.09 4.63 2.84
C ILE A 399 -3.93 3.99 1.74
N VAL A 400 -3.46 4.14 0.51
CA VAL A 400 -3.87 3.35 -0.64
C VAL A 400 -2.73 2.39 -0.96
N ASP A 401 -2.86 1.15 -0.53
CA ASP A 401 -1.88 0.08 -0.72
C ASP A 401 -2.61 -1.24 -0.95
N GLU A 402 -2.00 -2.14 -1.71
CA GLU A 402 -2.59 -3.43 -2.08
C GLU A 402 -2.95 -4.26 -0.83
N HIS A 403 -2.10 -4.26 0.21
CA HIS A 403 -2.36 -5.01 1.44
C HIS A 403 -3.59 -4.51 2.19
N PHE A 404 -3.96 -3.24 2.02
CA PHE A 404 -5.12 -2.61 2.68
C PHE A 404 -6.40 -2.59 1.84
N THR A 405 -6.30 -2.87 0.53
CA THR A 405 -7.39 -2.60 -0.43
C THR A 405 -7.82 -3.83 -1.24
N GLU A 406 -6.92 -4.75 -1.56
CA GLU A 406 -7.21 -5.93 -2.37
C GLU A 406 -8.13 -6.96 -1.68
N ASN A 407 -8.66 -7.94 -2.44
CA ASN A 407 -9.44 -9.06 -1.92
C ASN A 407 -10.69 -8.63 -1.11
N GLY A 408 -11.26 -7.47 -1.42
CA GLY A 408 -12.37 -6.91 -0.67
C GLY A 408 -11.98 -6.36 0.72
N ARG A 409 -10.68 -6.27 1.03
CA ARG A 409 -10.18 -5.66 2.26
C ARG A 409 -10.55 -4.20 2.37
N VAL A 410 -10.78 -3.51 1.24
CA VAL A 410 -11.31 -2.14 1.20
C VAL A 410 -12.62 -1.97 2.00
N HIS A 411 -13.41 -3.04 2.18
CA HIS A 411 -14.67 -3.01 2.92
C HIS A 411 -14.51 -3.28 4.43
N TYR A 412 -13.34 -3.70 4.88
CA TYR A 412 -13.15 -4.02 6.30
C TYR A 412 -13.15 -2.73 7.14
N PRO A 413 -13.83 -2.71 8.29
CA PRO A 413 -13.95 -1.54 9.16
C PRO A 413 -12.67 -1.32 9.98
N VAL A 414 -11.55 -1.10 9.31
CA VAL A 414 -10.23 -0.83 9.90
C VAL A 414 -9.79 0.61 9.67
N TYR A 415 -8.98 1.13 10.58
CA TYR A 415 -8.38 2.45 10.40
C TYR A 415 -7.22 2.36 9.41
N ARG A 416 -7.25 3.15 8.34
CA ARG A 416 -6.25 3.10 7.24
C ARG A 416 -5.21 4.20 7.31
N GLY A 417 -5.15 4.92 8.43
CA GLY A 417 -4.25 6.04 8.61
C GLY A 417 -4.89 7.41 8.33
N PRO A 418 -4.07 8.47 8.34
CA PRO A 418 -2.60 8.41 8.46
C PRO A 418 -2.17 7.92 9.85
N PHE A 419 -1.04 7.23 9.92
CA PHE A 419 -0.53 6.63 11.15
C PHE A 419 0.58 7.50 11.75
N ASN A 420 0.46 7.78 13.05
CA ASN A 420 1.49 8.50 13.82
C ASN A 420 2.55 7.57 14.42
N ALA A 421 2.40 6.25 14.27
CA ALA A 421 3.27 5.26 14.86
C ALA A 421 3.32 4.02 13.96
N THR A 422 4.51 3.47 13.74
CA THR A 422 4.72 2.26 12.93
C THR A 422 3.97 1.06 13.51
N ILE A 423 3.89 0.97 14.84
CA ILE A 423 3.15 -0.09 15.52
C ILE A 423 1.63 -0.04 15.24
N ASP A 424 1.06 1.15 15.01
CA ASP A 424 -0.37 1.30 14.72
C ASP A 424 -0.67 0.86 13.28
N TYR A 425 0.24 1.14 12.35
CA TYR A 425 0.19 0.63 10.98
C TYR A 425 0.13 -0.91 10.96
N TYR A 426 1.08 -1.58 11.62
CA TYR A 426 1.12 -3.03 11.68
C TYR A 426 -0.07 -3.63 12.45
N ARG A 427 -0.59 -2.94 13.48
CA ARG A 427 -1.78 -3.38 14.21
C ARG A 427 -3.00 -3.41 13.31
N GLU A 428 -3.23 -2.37 12.52
CA GLU A 428 -4.39 -2.32 11.62
C GLU A 428 -4.26 -3.32 10.47
N PHE A 429 -3.05 -3.60 9.99
CA PHE A 429 -2.82 -4.72 9.06
C PHE A 429 -3.15 -6.08 9.72
N LEU A 430 -2.73 -6.31 10.97
CA LEU A 430 -3.12 -7.52 11.70
C LEU A 430 -4.64 -7.63 11.89
N HIS A 431 -5.36 -6.52 12.13
CA HIS A 431 -6.82 -6.51 12.18
C HIS A 431 -7.46 -6.90 10.84
N ILE A 432 -6.90 -6.44 9.72
CA ILE A 432 -7.32 -6.89 8.38
C ILE A 432 -7.20 -8.40 8.26
N LEU A 433 -6.05 -8.97 8.62
CA LEU A 433 -5.84 -10.42 8.57
C LEU A 433 -6.78 -11.16 9.51
N GLN A 434 -7.06 -10.61 10.70
CA GLN A 434 -8.02 -11.16 11.64
C GLN A 434 -9.44 -11.24 11.06
N ILE A 435 -9.87 -10.21 10.35
CA ILE A 435 -11.17 -10.20 9.67
C ILE A 435 -11.15 -11.18 8.50
N GLU A 436 -10.07 -11.17 7.70
CA GLU A 436 -9.93 -12.00 6.51
C GLU A 436 -10.02 -13.50 6.81
N VAL A 437 -9.42 -13.98 7.91
CA VAL A 437 -9.50 -15.40 8.30
C VAL A 437 -10.92 -15.85 8.69
N HIS A 438 -11.80 -14.90 9.02
CA HIS A 438 -13.21 -15.15 9.33
C HIS A 438 -14.16 -14.85 8.16
N ASP A 439 -13.65 -14.26 7.06
CA ASP A 439 -14.44 -13.97 5.87
C ASP A 439 -14.79 -15.26 5.11
N THR A 440 -16.07 -15.42 4.77
CA THR A 440 -16.58 -16.59 4.04
C THR A 440 -15.92 -16.74 2.67
N ARG A 441 -15.60 -15.64 1.98
CA ARG A 441 -14.90 -15.64 0.69
C ARG A 441 -13.51 -16.23 0.82
N THR A 442 -12.79 -15.89 1.88
CA THR A 442 -11.48 -16.48 2.19
C THR A 442 -11.60 -17.97 2.49
N LYS A 443 -12.62 -18.38 3.25
CA LYS A 443 -12.86 -19.78 3.55
C LYS A 443 -13.12 -20.61 2.29
N GLU A 444 -14.00 -20.15 1.41
CA GLU A 444 -14.29 -20.78 0.12
C GLU A 444 -13.03 -20.88 -0.75
N THR A 445 -12.24 -19.81 -0.78
CA THR A 445 -10.93 -19.76 -1.46
C THR A 445 -10.02 -20.86 -0.95
N CYS A 446 -9.92 -21.02 0.37
CA CYS A 446 -9.09 -22.02 1.03
C CYS A 446 -9.56 -23.46 0.80
N GLU A 447 -10.87 -23.69 0.79
CA GLU A 447 -11.45 -25.00 0.47
C GLU A 447 -11.14 -25.42 -0.97
N LYS A 448 -11.24 -24.49 -1.92
CA LYS A 448 -10.81 -24.71 -3.32
C LYS A 448 -9.31 -25.01 -3.39
N SER A 449 -8.47 -24.23 -2.71
CA SER A 449 -7.02 -24.47 -2.66
C SER A 449 -6.70 -25.86 -2.12
N GLN A 450 -7.39 -26.29 -1.04
CA GLN A 450 -7.18 -27.60 -0.45
C GLN A 450 -7.53 -28.73 -1.43
N LYS A 451 -8.63 -28.60 -2.19
CA LYS A 451 -9.01 -29.55 -3.25
C LYS A 451 -7.94 -29.64 -4.33
N TYR A 452 -7.45 -28.49 -4.81
CA TYR A 452 -6.38 -28.44 -5.80
C TYR A 452 -5.09 -29.10 -5.28
N CYS A 453 -4.65 -28.76 -4.07
CA CYS A 453 -3.48 -29.39 -3.44
C CYS A 453 -3.64 -30.91 -3.31
N ASN A 454 -4.80 -31.39 -2.87
CA ASN A 454 -5.08 -32.84 -2.76
C ASN A 454 -5.01 -33.53 -4.14
N TRP A 455 -5.57 -32.91 -5.18
CA TRP A 455 -5.52 -33.41 -6.54
C TRP A 455 -4.08 -33.45 -7.08
N TRP A 456 -3.30 -32.38 -6.86
CA TRP A 456 -1.90 -32.29 -7.27
C TRP A 456 -1.02 -33.33 -6.56
N MET A 457 -1.30 -33.63 -5.30
CA MET A 457 -0.56 -34.63 -4.53
C MET A 457 -0.96 -36.07 -4.88
N ALA A 458 -2.14 -36.29 -5.48
CA ALA A 458 -2.59 -37.61 -5.90
C ALA A 458 -1.76 -38.15 -7.08
N SER A 459 -1.50 -39.45 -7.09
CA SER A 459 -0.81 -40.12 -8.18
C SER A 459 -1.66 -40.14 -9.46
N PRO A 460 -1.05 -40.26 -10.66
CA PRO A 460 -1.80 -40.36 -11.92
C PRO A 460 -2.86 -41.47 -11.92
N LYS A 461 -2.60 -42.58 -11.22
CA LYS A 461 -3.53 -43.70 -11.10
C LYS A 461 -4.74 -43.37 -10.21
N GLU A 462 -4.54 -42.60 -9.15
CA GLU A 462 -5.62 -42.14 -8.27
C GLU A 462 -6.51 -41.12 -8.98
N ARG A 463 -5.92 -40.17 -9.71
CA ARG A 463 -6.66 -39.19 -10.53
C ARG A 463 -7.51 -39.88 -11.59
N LEU A 464 -6.93 -40.84 -12.32
CA LEU A 464 -7.66 -41.61 -13.34
C LEU A 464 -8.80 -42.45 -12.75
N LYS A 465 -8.62 -43.00 -11.54
CA LYS A 465 -9.64 -43.81 -10.86
C LYS A 465 -10.78 -42.96 -10.29
N ALA A 466 -10.50 -41.75 -9.82
CA ALA A 466 -11.51 -40.82 -9.33
C ALA A 466 -12.39 -40.30 -10.47
N GLY A 467 -11.88 -40.27 -11.71
CA GLY A 467 -12.60 -39.72 -12.86
C GLY A 467 -12.88 -38.22 -12.72
N GLU A 468 -12.19 -37.56 -11.79
CA GLU A 468 -12.40 -36.15 -11.49
C GLU A 468 -11.62 -35.28 -12.47
N PRO A 469 -12.27 -34.26 -13.07
CA PRO A 469 -11.56 -33.27 -13.85
C PRO A 469 -10.55 -32.54 -12.98
N GLU A 470 -9.51 -31.97 -13.60
CA GLU A 470 -8.59 -31.07 -12.91
C GLU A 470 -9.39 -29.94 -12.23
N PRO A 471 -9.24 -29.74 -10.91
CA PRO A 471 -9.90 -28.64 -10.21
C PRO A 471 -9.44 -27.31 -10.79
N GLU A 472 -10.32 -26.30 -10.72
CA GLU A 472 -9.98 -24.91 -11.03
C GLU A 472 -8.64 -24.54 -10.38
N ILE A 473 -7.69 -24.04 -11.18
CA ILE A 473 -6.33 -23.77 -10.68
C ILE A 473 -6.41 -22.74 -9.57
N VAL A 474 -5.85 -23.13 -8.43
CA VAL A 474 -5.69 -22.27 -7.28
C VAL A 474 -4.20 -22.07 -7.06
N HIS A 475 -3.68 -20.98 -7.59
CA HIS A 475 -2.24 -20.73 -7.54
C HIS A 475 -1.68 -20.45 -6.14
N THR A 476 -2.53 -20.12 -5.16
CA THR A 476 -2.12 -20.07 -3.76
C THR A 476 -2.26 -21.46 -3.14
N GLN A 477 -1.32 -22.37 -3.40
CA GLN A 477 -1.22 -23.63 -2.62
C GLN A 477 -1.11 -23.35 -1.10
N TYR A 478 -0.75 -22.11 -0.74
CA TYR A 478 -0.50 -21.63 0.61
C TYR A 478 -1.77 -21.20 1.35
N LYS A 479 -2.74 -20.51 0.72
CA LYS A 479 -4.05 -20.22 1.33
C LYS A 479 -4.96 -21.45 1.29
N ASN A 480 -4.62 -22.50 2.04
CA ASN A 480 -5.43 -23.70 2.22
C ASN A 480 -6.08 -23.73 3.61
N LEU A 481 -6.77 -24.82 3.97
CA LEU A 481 -7.43 -24.90 5.28
C LEU A 481 -6.44 -24.85 6.46
N GLY A 482 -5.20 -25.30 6.25
CA GLY A 482 -4.12 -25.15 7.22
C GLY A 482 -3.76 -23.69 7.47
N TYR A 483 -3.71 -22.86 6.42
CA TYR A 483 -3.47 -21.43 6.54
C TYR A 483 -4.50 -20.74 7.43
N LEU A 484 -5.81 -21.01 7.28
CA LEU A 484 -6.83 -20.37 8.12
C LEU A 484 -6.58 -20.59 9.62
N SER A 485 -6.23 -21.83 9.99
CA SER A 485 -5.92 -22.19 11.37
C SER A 485 -4.62 -21.53 11.84
N ASN A 486 -3.59 -21.53 11.01
CA ASN A 486 -2.26 -21.01 11.36
C ASN A 486 -2.26 -19.48 11.44
N ALA A 487 -2.81 -18.81 10.43
CA ALA A 487 -2.96 -17.36 10.38
C ALA A 487 -3.78 -16.84 11.57
N SER A 488 -4.90 -17.50 11.93
CA SER A 488 -5.70 -17.11 13.11
C SER A 488 -4.87 -17.13 14.40
N ARG A 489 -4.07 -18.19 14.61
CA ARG A 489 -3.19 -18.31 15.78
C ARG A 489 -2.07 -17.28 15.76
N ALA A 490 -1.44 -17.10 14.60
CA ALA A 490 -0.33 -16.18 14.43
C ALA A 490 -0.75 -14.73 14.62
N VAL A 491 -1.90 -14.31 14.09
CA VAL A 491 -2.44 -12.96 14.26
C VAL A 491 -2.66 -12.62 15.74
N ILE A 492 -3.32 -13.51 16.50
CA ILE A 492 -3.51 -13.32 17.95
C ILE A 492 -2.16 -13.15 18.65
N ARG A 493 -1.18 -13.98 18.29
CA ARG A 493 0.14 -13.95 18.90
C ARG A 493 0.94 -12.71 18.54
N LEU A 494 0.92 -12.27 17.28
CA LEU A 494 1.59 -11.05 16.83
C LEU A 494 0.98 -9.81 17.48
N LEU A 495 -0.34 -9.76 17.67
CA LEU A 495 -1.01 -8.70 18.45
C LEU A 495 -0.52 -8.65 19.91
N GLU A 496 -0.14 -9.79 20.52
CA GLU A 496 0.50 -9.82 21.85
C GLU A 496 1.95 -9.31 21.82
N VAL A 497 2.66 -9.43 20.69
CA VAL A 497 4.07 -8.97 20.56
C VAL A 497 4.15 -7.48 20.33
N LEU A 498 3.25 -6.89 19.53
CA LEU A 498 3.32 -5.47 19.17
C LEU A 498 3.60 -4.56 20.38
N PRO A 499 2.88 -4.65 21.52
CA PRO A 499 3.12 -3.78 22.68
C PRO A 499 4.48 -3.96 23.36
N LEU A 500 5.25 -5.00 23.01
CA LEU A 500 6.59 -5.25 23.51
C LEU A 500 7.67 -4.56 22.67
N PHE A 501 7.34 -4.10 21.45
CA PHE A 501 8.28 -3.38 20.60
C PHE A 501 8.80 -2.12 21.33
N PRO A 502 10.07 -1.74 21.06
CA PRO A 502 10.68 -0.54 21.60
C PRO A 502 9.84 0.74 21.43
N SER A 503 10.08 1.72 22.30
CA SER A 503 9.26 2.94 22.38
C SER A 503 9.32 3.82 21.13
N GLU A 504 10.43 3.77 20.39
CA GLU A 504 10.68 4.48 19.13
C GLU A 504 9.68 4.09 18.02
N HIS A 505 9.07 2.89 18.07
CA HIS A 505 8.04 2.49 17.12
C HIS A 505 6.62 2.95 17.51
N ARG A 506 6.46 3.52 18.71
CA ARG A 506 5.17 3.97 19.26
C ARG A 506 4.85 5.43 18.92
N SER A 507 5.81 6.15 18.35
CA SER A 507 5.62 7.49 17.81
C SER A 507 6.65 7.74 16.73
N LEU A 508 6.20 8.16 15.56
CA LEU A 508 7.07 8.63 14.49
C LEU A 508 7.62 10.01 14.86
N GLU A 509 8.92 10.19 14.65
CA GLU A 509 9.55 11.49 14.81
C GLU A 509 9.20 12.41 13.63
N LYS A 510 9.31 13.72 13.85
CA LYS A 510 9.06 14.71 12.80
C LYS A 510 10.03 14.51 11.63
N GLY A 511 9.50 14.37 10.41
CA GLY A 511 10.29 14.16 9.20
C GLY A 511 10.97 12.79 9.11
N SER A 512 10.50 11.80 9.87
CA SER A 512 11.07 10.43 9.88
C SER A 512 10.53 9.53 8.76
N THR A 513 9.42 9.91 8.14
CA THR A 513 8.83 9.19 6.99
C THR A 513 9.12 9.92 5.70
N HIS A 514 9.21 9.17 4.60
CA HIS A 514 9.68 9.66 3.31
C HIS A 514 8.76 9.16 2.20
N LEU A 515 8.59 9.95 1.14
CA LEU A 515 7.90 9.47 -0.05
C LEU A 515 8.77 8.40 -0.72
N HIS A 516 8.19 7.25 -1.00
CA HIS A 516 8.87 6.15 -1.67
C HIS A 516 8.03 5.64 -2.85
N HIS A 517 8.70 5.29 -3.94
CA HIS A 517 8.07 4.65 -5.09
C HIS A 517 8.47 3.16 -5.12
N PRO A 518 7.60 2.24 -4.66
CA PRO A 518 7.92 0.82 -4.55
C PRO A 518 8.05 0.11 -5.89
N ASP A 519 7.50 0.70 -6.95
CA ASP A 519 7.42 0.08 -8.28
C ASP A 519 8.27 0.77 -9.35
N ILE A 520 9.49 1.21 -8.98
CA ILE A 520 10.47 1.65 -9.98
C ILE A 520 11.06 0.40 -10.65
N HIS A 521 10.57 0.06 -11.83
CA HIS A 521 11.06 -1.02 -12.68
C HIS A 521 11.08 -0.62 -14.16
N ALA A 522 11.67 -1.47 -15.00
CA ALA A 522 11.94 -1.16 -16.40
C ALA A 522 10.70 -0.81 -17.26
N ASN A 523 9.48 -1.22 -16.88
CA ASN A 523 8.29 -0.83 -17.65
C ASN A 523 7.77 0.56 -17.25
N ASN A 524 8.10 1.03 -16.04
CA ASN A 524 7.63 2.32 -15.51
C ASN A 524 8.63 3.45 -15.76
N ILE A 525 9.72 3.16 -16.49
CA ILE A 525 10.70 4.15 -16.92
C ILE A 525 10.58 4.29 -18.43
N LEU A 526 10.20 5.48 -18.89
CA LEU A 526 10.20 5.80 -20.31
C LEU A 526 11.57 6.31 -20.72
N VAL A 527 12.07 5.84 -21.86
CA VAL A 527 13.33 6.27 -22.46
C VAL A 527 13.13 6.69 -23.92
N ASN A 528 14.06 7.49 -24.43
CA ASN A 528 14.15 7.76 -25.87
C ASN A 528 14.98 6.68 -26.59
N ASP A 529 15.16 6.85 -27.90
CA ASP A 529 15.92 5.93 -28.74
C ASP A 529 17.41 5.81 -28.34
N GLU A 530 17.95 6.79 -27.62
CA GLU A 530 19.32 6.71 -27.08
C GLU A 530 19.39 6.10 -25.67
N GLY A 531 18.27 5.65 -25.10
CA GLY A 531 18.21 5.07 -23.75
C GLY A 531 18.22 6.08 -22.61
N ARG A 532 18.08 7.38 -22.90
CA ARG A 532 18.02 8.42 -21.88
C ARG A 532 16.62 8.49 -21.29
N ALA A 533 16.54 8.62 -19.96
CA ALA A 533 15.27 8.76 -19.24
C ALA A 533 14.45 9.95 -19.73
N ILE A 534 13.18 9.69 -20.02
CA ILE A 534 12.17 10.68 -20.40
C ILE A 534 11.18 10.93 -19.26
N ALA A 535 10.72 9.87 -18.59
CA ALA A 535 9.76 10.00 -17.50
C ALA A 535 9.79 8.80 -16.56
N LEU A 536 9.47 9.04 -15.29
CA LEU A 536 8.97 8.02 -14.37
C LEU A 536 7.44 8.07 -14.37
N ILE A 537 6.81 6.95 -14.73
CA ILE A 537 5.36 6.81 -14.79
C ILE A 537 4.88 5.86 -13.69
N ASP A 538 3.56 5.77 -13.59
CA ASP A 538 2.84 4.88 -12.68
C ASP A 538 2.94 5.21 -11.17
N TRP A 539 2.22 6.27 -10.78
CA TRP A 539 2.23 6.82 -9.42
C TRP A 539 1.04 6.34 -8.57
N GLU A 540 0.47 5.17 -8.87
CA GLU A 540 -0.57 4.55 -8.05
C GLU A 540 0.02 3.83 -6.82
N PHE A 541 -0.78 3.65 -5.77
CA PHE A 541 -0.38 3.02 -4.49
C PHE A 541 0.83 3.63 -3.78
N ILE A 542 1.06 4.93 -3.97
CA ILE A 542 2.15 5.64 -3.30
C ILE A 542 1.72 6.11 -1.91
N TYR A 543 2.60 5.89 -0.93
CA TYR A 543 2.46 6.36 0.44
C TYR A 543 3.84 6.62 1.07
N THR A 544 3.84 7.26 2.23
CA THR A 544 5.04 7.59 2.99
C THR A 544 5.42 6.46 3.95
N GLU A 545 6.71 6.19 4.08
CA GLU A 545 7.24 5.05 4.83
C GLU A 545 8.56 5.41 5.55
N THR A 546 8.97 4.63 6.55
CA THR A 546 10.31 4.77 7.17
C THR A 546 11.41 4.16 6.29
N PHE A 547 12.66 4.65 6.40
CA PHE A 547 13.77 4.08 5.61
C PHE A 547 14.01 2.59 5.87
N ALA A 548 13.80 2.14 7.11
CA ALA A 548 13.99 0.74 7.50
C ALA A 548 13.03 -0.23 6.79
N SER A 549 11.94 0.28 6.20
CA SER A 549 10.96 -0.51 5.46
C SER A 549 11.03 -0.30 3.94
N VAL A 550 11.96 0.55 3.46
CA VAL A 550 12.14 0.85 2.04
C VAL A 550 13.24 -0.01 1.44
N TYR A 551 12.93 -0.69 0.34
CA TYR A 551 13.94 -1.43 -0.42
C TYR A 551 14.93 -0.48 -1.11
N ALA A 552 16.22 -0.68 -0.85
CA ALA A 552 17.30 0.20 -1.27
C ALA A 552 17.42 0.30 -2.80
N TYR A 553 17.21 -0.83 -3.50
CA TYR A 553 17.40 -0.95 -4.94
C TYR A 553 16.06 -1.01 -5.70
N PRO A 554 15.87 -0.25 -6.78
CA PRO A 554 14.79 -0.49 -7.74
C PRO A 554 14.75 -1.94 -8.26
N LYS A 555 13.58 -2.45 -8.68
CA LYS A 555 13.38 -3.86 -9.07
C LYS A 555 14.18 -4.32 -10.30
N PHE A 556 14.67 -3.38 -11.11
CA PHE A 556 15.48 -3.69 -12.30
C PHE A 556 17.00 -3.65 -12.02
N ILE A 557 17.40 -3.34 -10.79
CA ILE A 557 18.79 -3.42 -10.36
C ILE A 557 18.98 -4.75 -9.65
N ASN A 558 19.88 -5.57 -10.19
CA ASN A 558 20.31 -6.81 -9.56
C ASN A 558 21.12 -6.47 -8.30
N ASP A 559 20.70 -6.93 -7.12
CA ASP A 559 21.38 -6.72 -5.85
C ASP A 559 22.14 -7.96 -5.33
N ASP A 560 22.28 -9.00 -6.17
CA ASP A 560 23.03 -10.21 -5.83
C ASP A 560 24.52 -9.93 -5.61
N ASP A 561 25.13 -10.68 -4.70
CA ASP A 561 26.58 -10.76 -4.55
C ASP A 561 27.18 -11.47 -5.77
N ILE A 562 27.75 -10.69 -6.69
CA ILE A 562 28.29 -11.18 -7.96
C ILE A 562 29.82 -11.15 -7.88
N GLU A 563 30.43 -12.32 -8.07
CA GLU A 563 31.89 -12.47 -8.08
C GLU A 563 32.52 -11.76 -9.28
N GLU A 564 33.77 -11.34 -9.12
CA GLU A 564 34.51 -10.69 -10.20
C GLU A 564 34.72 -11.66 -11.37
N LEU A 565 34.36 -11.19 -12.56
CA LEU A 565 34.43 -11.99 -13.76
C LEU A 565 35.87 -12.13 -14.26
N GLU A 566 36.40 -13.35 -14.18
CA GLU A 566 37.72 -13.66 -14.74
C GLU A 566 37.78 -13.44 -16.27
N PRO A 567 38.89 -12.94 -16.84
CA PRO A 567 39.02 -12.74 -18.27
C PRO A 567 38.86 -14.04 -19.08
N TRP A 568 38.10 -13.99 -20.18
CA TRP A 568 38.00 -15.13 -21.09
C TRP A 568 39.29 -15.31 -21.89
N THR A 569 39.98 -16.44 -21.68
CA THR A 569 41.30 -16.71 -22.27
C THR A 569 41.28 -17.75 -23.40
N GLU A 570 40.15 -18.43 -23.63
CA GLU A 570 40.07 -19.48 -24.63
C GLU A 570 39.88 -18.92 -26.06
N SER A 571 40.52 -19.59 -27.02
CA SER A 571 40.35 -19.29 -28.45
C SER A 571 39.17 -20.07 -29.01
N GLY A 572 37.98 -19.46 -29.01
CA GLY A 572 36.74 -20.06 -29.51
C GLY A 572 35.51 -19.19 -29.22
N PRO A 573 34.33 -19.51 -29.79
CA PRO A 573 33.09 -18.83 -29.43
C PRO A 573 32.76 -19.09 -27.96
N LYS A 574 32.29 -18.06 -27.25
CA LYS A 574 31.91 -18.19 -25.84
C LYS A 574 30.71 -19.13 -25.71
N PRO A 575 30.75 -20.11 -24.79
CA PRO A 575 29.57 -20.94 -24.52
C PRO A 575 28.47 -20.11 -23.85
N GLY A 576 27.22 -20.59 -23.92
CA GLY A 576 26.06 -19.85 -23.41
C GLY A 576 26.15 -19.49 -21.93
N TRP A 577 26.67 -20.40 -21.09
CA TRP A 577 26.88 -20.12 -19.66
C TRP A 577 27.85 -18.96 -19.42
N ARG A 578 28.86 -18.78 -20.30
CA ARG A 578 29.82 -17.69 -20.19
C ARG A 578 29.23 -16.34 -20.60
N LEU A 579 28.36 -16.35 -21.61
CA LEU A 579 27.61 -15.14 -22.00
C LEU A 579 26.67 -14.70 -20.87
N GLU A 580 26.09 -15.66 -20.15
CA GLU A 580 25.25 -15.37 -18.98
C GLU A 580 26.07 -14.79 -17.82
N GLU A 581 27.24 -15.35 -17.50
CA GLU A 581 28.17 -14.76 -16.52
C GLU A 581 28.56 -13.32 -16.88
N GLU A 582 28.82 -13.05 -18.16
CA GLU A 582 29.14 -11.72 -18.66
C GLU A 582 27.96 -10.75 -18.50
N ARG A 583 26.74 -11.22 -18.78
CA ARG A 583 25.50 -10.45 -18.58
C ARG A 583 25.30 -10.10 -17.09
N THR A 584 25.47 -11.07 -16.20
CA THR A 584 25.39 -10.85 -14.74
C THR A 584 26.48 -9.88 -14.27
N TRP A 585 27.70 -9.99 -14.80
CA TRP A 585 28.77 -9.04 -14.49
C TRP A 585 28.44 -7.62 -14.96
N GLU A 586 27.85 -7.46 -16.14
CA GLU A 586 27.36 -6.16 -16.60
C GLU A 586 26.29 -5.58 -15.67
N GLU A 587 25.33 -6.38 -15.19
CA GLU A 587 24.33 -5.95 -14.21
C GLU A 587 24.98 -5.44 -12.91
N LYS A 588 26.05 -6.12 -12.44
CA LYS A 588 26.85 -5.63 -11.31
C LYS A 588 27.49 -4.28 -11.61
N LEU A 589 28.08 -4.09 -12.79
CA LEU A 589 28.67 -2.80 -13.16
C LEU A 589 27.64 -1.68 -13.25
N LEU A 590 26.41 -1.99 -13.68
CA LEU A 590 25.29 -1.04 -13.68
C LEU A 590 24.83 -0.69 -12.27
N ARG A 591 24.79 -1.67 -11.34
CA ARG A 591 24.59 -1.42 -9.91
C ARG A 591 25.70 -0.53 -9.35
N ASP A 592 26.97 -0.80 -9.67
CA ASP A 592 28.09 0.04 -9.22
C ASP A 592 27.92 1.49 -9.70
N ALA A 593 27.43 1.71 -10.94
CA ALA A 593 27.16 3.05 -11.45
C ALA A 593 26.04 3.77 -10.67
N TYR A 594 24.98 3.04 -10.30
CA TYR A 594 23.89 3.52 -9.43
C TYR A 594 24.42 3.90 -8.04
N GLU A 595 25.21 3.04 -7.40
CA GLU A 595 25.75 3.27 -6.06
C GLU A 595 26.74 4.43 -6.03
N LYS A 596 27.65 4.46 -7.01
CA LYS A 596 28.68 5.52 -7.15
C LYS A 596 28.07 6.91 -7.26
N TRP A 597 26.88 7.05 -7.83
CA TRP A 597 26.17 8.34 -7.86
C TRP A 597 25.91 8.87 -6.44
N PHE A 598 25.50 8.01 -5.50
CA PHE A 598 25.24 8.45 -4.12
C PHE A 598 26.52 8.85 -3.39
N ASP A 599 27.63 8.15 -3.64
CA ASP A 599 28.94 8.51 -3.08
C ASP A 599 29.43 9.86 -3.61
N GLU A 600 29.27 10.10 -4.91
CA GLU A 600 29.66 11.35 -5.58
C GLU A 600 28.85 12.56 -5.07
N GLU A 601 27.56 12.35 -4.79
CA GLU A 601 26.66 13.39 -4.27
C GLU A 601 26.64 13.49 -2.73
N GLY A 602 27.36 12.59 -2.03
CA GLY A 602 27.38 12.54 -0.56
C GLY A 602 26.02 12.21 0.07
N SER A 603 25.19 11.42 -0.61
CA SER A 603 23.85 11.05 -0.16
C SER A 603 23.86 9.85 0.78
N GLU A 604 23.23 9.99 1.94
CA GLU A 604 23.07 8.90 2.93
C GLU A 604 21.94 7.89 2.60
N TYR A 605 21.23 8.08 1.48
CA TYR A 605 20.06 7.27 1.12
C TYR A 605 20.32 5.76 1.20
N LEU A 606 21.36 5.24 0.55
CA LEU A 606 21.66 3.82 0.55
C LEU A 606 22.02 3.29 1.94
N ASN A 607 22.74 4.09 2.74
CA ASN A 607 23.10 3.70 4.09
C ASN A 607 21.84 3.56 4.96
N LYS A 608 20.93 4.52 4.90
CA LYS A 608 19.68 4.51 5.67
C LYS A 608 18.70 3.44 5.18
N ALA A 609 18.55 3.26 3.88
CA ALA A 609 17.67 2.22 3.33
C ALA A 609 18.19 0.80 3.62
N LYS A 610 19.49 0.64 3.92
CA LYS A 610 20.10 -0.62 4.36
C LYS A 610 20.06 -0.79 5.89
N GLU A 611 19.63 0.20 6.66
CA GLU A 611 19.41 0.04 8.10
C GLU A 611 18.20 -0.87 8.30
N VAL A 612 18.45 -2.14 8.59
CA VAL A 612 17.38 -3.11 8.85
C VAL A 612 17.01 -3.05 10.32
N ASP A 613 15.75 -2.71 10.58
CA ASP A 613 15.12 -3.01 11.85
C ASP A 613 14.73 -4.49 11.84
N GLU A 614 15.57 -5.36 12.42
CA GLU A 614 15.37 -6.82 12.35
C GLU A 614 13.99 -7.27 12.88
N ASP A 615 13.44 -6.58 13.88
CA ASP A 615 12.15 -6.94 14.47
C ASP A 615 10.98 -6.53 13.57
N LEU A 616 11.00 -5.31 13.01
CA LEU A 616 9.97 -4.86 12.08
C LEU A 616 10.09 -5.51 10.70
N ASP A 617 11.29 -5.80 10.23
CA ASP A 617 11.55 -6.51 8.98
C ASP A 617 11.07 -7.97 9.07
N GLU A 618 11.32 -8.67 10.18
CA GLU A 618 10.75 -10.01 10.39
C GLU A 618 9.22 -9.96 10.50
N LEU A 619 8.65 -8.96 11.17
CA LEU A 619 7.20 -8.74 11.22
C LEU A 619 6.62 -8.48 9.81
N ALA A 620 7.22 -7.59 9.04
CA ALA A 620 6.79 -7.26 7.69
C ALA A 620 6.83 -8.48 6.78
N ARG A 621 7.92 -9.27 6.80
CA ARG A 621 8.02 -10.53 6.05
C ARG A 621 6.89 -11.49 6.39
N LEU A 622 6.49 -11.59 7.66
CA LEU A 622 5.39 -12.46 8.07
C LEU A 622 4.04 -12.00 7.57
N LEU A 623 3.80 -10.69 7.56
CA LEU A 623 2.52 -10.12 7.17
C LEU A 623 2.34 -10.13 5.64
N VAL A 624 3.42 -9.86 4.91
CA VAL A 624 3.41 -9.78 3.44
C VAL A 624 3.47 -11.18 2.82
N ASN A 625 4.24 -12.11 3.40
CA ASN A 625 4.42 -13.42 2.82
C ASN A 625 3.60 -14.47 3.58
N GLU A 626 2.39 -14.68 3.08
CA GLU A 626 1.41 -15.65 3.60
C GLU A 626 1.91 -17.10 3.62
N GLU A 627 3.01 -17.39 2.90
CA GLU A 627 3.69 -18.68 3.00
C GLU A 627 4.30 -18.95 4.38
N TYR A 628 4.51 -17.93 5.23
CA TYR A 628 5.09 -18.15 6.55
C TYR A 628 4.11 -18.74 7.57
N PHE A 629 2.80 -18.76 7.28
CA PHE A 629 1.80 -19.39 8.15
C PHE A 629 1.74 -20.92 7.96
N LYS A 630 2.90 -21.61 8.05
CA LYS A 630 3.07 -23.06 7.81
C LYS A 630 3.16 -23.93 9.08
N GLY A 631 3.01 -23.37 10.29
CA GLY A 631 2.93 -24.09 11.56
C GLY A 631 4.09 -23.86 12.54
N ASP A 632 5.11 -23.09 12.15
CA ASP A 632 6.29 -22.75 12.98
C ASP A 632 6.17 -21.35 13.62
N GLU A 633 4.99 -20.74 13.58
CA GLU A 633 4.77 -19.36 14.04
C GLU A 633 4.90 -19.23 15.55
N GLU A 634 4.68 -20.32 16.30
CA GLU A 634 4.88 -20.32 17.75
C GLU A 634 6.34 -20.07 18.13
N GLU A 635 7.27 -20.79 17.50
CA GLU A 635 8.69 -20.60 17.76
C GLU A 635 9.11 -19.19 17.37
N LEU A 636 8.62 -18.72 16.24
CA LEU A 636 8.90 -17.39 15.73
C LEU A 636 8.40 -16.28 16.65
N VAL A 637 7.13 -16.32 17.05
CA VAL A 637 6.57 -15.34 17.98
C VAL A 637 7.27 -15.41 19.34
N ASP A 638 7.59 -16.61 19.84
CA ASP A 638 8.36 -16.74 21.08
C ASP A 638 9.76 -16.14 20.96
N ARG A 639 10.43 -16.27 19.80
CA ARG A 639 11.69 -15.58 19.52
C ARG A 639 11.52 -14.06 19.48
N MET A 640 10.51 -13.54 18.78
CA MET A 640 10.24 -12.10 18.74
C MET A 640 9.94 -11.56 20.15
N LYS A 641 9.10 -12.26 20.93
CA LYS A 641 8.87 -11.92 22.33
C LYS A 641 10.18 -11.88 23.11
N ALA A 642 11.00 -12.92 23.02
CA ALA A 642 12.26 -12.98 23.74
C ALA A 642 13.21 -11.82 23.38
N ARG A 643 13.28 -11.42 22.09
CA ARG A 643 14.05 -10.25 21.65
C ARG A 643 13.47 -8.95 22.17
N CYS A 644 12.16 -8.71 22.01
CA CYS A 644 11.52 -7.51 22.55
C CYS A 644 11.69 -7.41 24.08
N TRP A 645 11.56 -8.52 24.81
CA TRP A 645 11.84 -8.57 26.26
C TRP A 645 13.30 -8.27 26.59
N TRP A 646 14.24 -8.75 25.78
CA TRP A 646 15.65 -8.41 25.93
C TRP A 646 15.86 -6.89 25.79
N HIS A 647 15.28 -6.25 24.77
CA HIS A 647 15.33 -4.80 24.58
C HIS A 647 14.73 -4.02 25.76
N VAL A 648 13.57 -4.45 26.29
CA VAL A 648 12.94 -3.82 27.46
C VAL A 648 13.77 -4.01 28.74
N SER A 649 14.59 -5.07 28.81
CA SER A 649 15.40 -5.39 29.98
C SER A 649 16.79 -4.74 30.00
N GLN A 650 17.28 -4.25 28.85
CA GLN A 650 18.45 -3.38 28.76
C GLN A 650 18.09 -1.96 29.20
#